data_AF-A4H3M3-F1
#
_entry.id   AF-A4H3M3-F1
#
_cell.length_a   1.000
_cell.length_b   1.000
_cell.length_c   1.000
_cell.angle_alpha   90.00
_cell.angle_beta   90.00
_cell.angle_gamma   90.00
#
_symmetry.space_group_name_H-M   'P 1'
#
loop_
_entity.id
_entity.type
_entity.pdbx_description
1 polymer ?
#
loop_
_entity_poly.entity_id
_entity_poly.type
_entity_poly.pdbx_seq_one_letter_code
_entity_poly.pdbx_strand_id
1 'polypeptide(L)'
;MYAITRHLCYVAGIGCISSSGGSHGTGSHYRNSTQLADAFQSVQQRNQWPFDHVLIDVSFLANSLGYLTRDLVGHERDRETVKNIHRQLHTVVLRRLQARKSLALLLDGSEPLWMLEHRRLFPGRRYDSRVYRSCASPMPYLLEEKLRGTAMEQRTPPSEAVISGPATPGLAEGKMSAYLLDLATRIARPPTFPPHLCTPVTANDTICLVGGPELAWMGVGMTPFHNITSVTLQQGELKSCSLLESMEWMRLDHLLKEAPEQTHGNSDGGAALTLQRRLTAVRTDLVLLYLLTNGHPTTGLPQVLAAPFADVLDAYVDMEKEQHSEAALSTPQNALRFRSVLFDEEPVTGAHLGRPALRLRLVALQRLLVRIVRALLGPHVGLPAGNRPTSHAATLLEMALQTHGLLCSGGVPSQAWSPTPDPAAASSKSGAPTVLNGTVLLDKFPRLSAEMLLQHVTYLLSHEAKPHTGNSADGAATFAPSAKEDSDSAYLSPQHTRHFGLTGVETLLLTATQADQVNQILPLYARGHTLPDGVAEDIAQTRNIHEAVRKTKRVLSRVLEQASQELARQSATGADGESNSTAAAVDAAGNNGPHPALTHLPSFLFVRTAGARGPPPGWAYYGVHLGIKAEAMSMRSNLNASDTTAQRVMASSSSDNNSNGEVTAAAGSDVGAESARNASVN
;
A
#
# COMPACT_ATOMS: atom_id res chain seq x y z
N MET A 1 17.14 -23.30 33.47
CA MET A 1 17.82 -22.28 32.64
C MET A 1 18.21 -22.73 31.22
N TYR A 2 18.00 -23.99 30.81
CA TYR A 2 18.26 -24.48 29.44
C TYR A 2 17.02 -24.59 28.53
N ALA A 3 15.82 -24.20 29.01
CA ALA A 3 14.56 -24.33 28.28
C ALA A 3 14.07 -23.02 27.62
N ILE A 4 14.63 -21.87 28.00
CA ILE A 4 14.20 -20.54 27.51
C ILE A 4 14.77 -20.26 26.11
N THR A 5 15.92 -20.84 25.76
CA THR A 5 16.58 -20.63 24.47
C THR A 5 15.85 -21.31 23.30
N ARG A 6 15.07 -22.39 23.55
CA ARG A 6 14.35 -23.12 22.50
C ARG A 6 13.05 -22.44 22.05
N HIS A 7 12.46 -21.54 22.83
CA HIS A 7 11.22 -20.83 22.46
C HIS A 7 11.46 -19.56 21.63
N LEU A 8 12.69 -19.03 21.61
CA LEU A 8 13.05 -17.92 20.72
C LEU A 8 13.20 -18.34 19.25
N CYS A 9 13.44 -19.63 18.98
CA CYS A 9 13.59 -20.16 17.62
C CYS A 9 12.26 -20.43 16.88
N TYR A 10 11.10 -20.30 17.53
CA TYR A 10 9.80 -20.59 16.89
C TYR A 10 8.98 -19.32 16.58
N VAL A 11 9.45 -18.16 17.05
CA VAL A 11 8.85 -16.86 16.71
C VAL A 11 9.54 -16.21 15.51
N ALA A 12 10.82 -16.53 15.28
CA ALA A 12 11.58 -16.20 14.08
C ALA A 12 11.50 -17.33 13.04
N GLY A 13 10.53 -17.23 12.13
CA GLY A 13 10.52 -18.03 10.90
C GLY A 13 11.40 -17.40 9.83
N ILE A 14 12.69 -17.17 10.13
CA ILE A 14 13.78 -16.93 9.18
C ILE A 14 14.99 -17.66 9.78
N GLY A 15 15.59 -18.55 9.02
CA GLY A 15 16.59 -19.51 9.48
C GLY A 15 17.79 -18.88 10.16
N CYS A 16 18.30 -19.56 11.20
CA CYS A 16 19.64 -19.32 11.72
C CYS A 16 20.69 -19.58 10.62
N ILE A 17 21.54 -18.60 10.34
CA ILE A 17 22.85 -18.84 9.74
C ILE A 17 23.90 -18.20 10.65
N SER A 18 24.89 -19.02 10.99
CA SER A 18 26.07 -18.69 11.77
C SER A 18 26.88 -17.55 11.16
N SER A 19 27.29 -16.61 12.02
CA SER A 19 28.25 -15.56 11.70
C SER A 19 29.66 -16.15 11.51
N SER A 20 30.17 -16.14 10.29
CA SER A 20 31.62 -16.14 10.02
C SER A 20 32.01 -14.77 9.48
N GLY A 21 32.91 -14.11 10.20
CA GLY A 21 33.46 -12.82 9.80
C GLY A 21 34.47 -12.96 8.66
N GLY A 22 34.59 -11.87 7.89
CA GLY A 22 35.83 -11.49 7.20
C GLY A 22 36.21 -12.27 5.94
N SER A 23 35.60 -11.92 4.80
CA SER A 23 36.38 -11.68 3.58
C SER A 23 35.58 -10.77 2.63
N HIS A 24 36.16 -9.65 2.21
CA HIS A 24 35.73 -8.94 1.02
C HIS A 24 36.03 -9.85 -0.18
N GLY A 25 35.02 -10.54 -0.74
CA GLY A 25 35.28 -11.43 -1.87
C GLY A 25 34.12 -12.22 -2.48
N THR A 26 33.06 -12.57 -1.74
CA THR A 26 31.88 -13.26 -2.33
C THR A 26 30.61 -12.88 -1.57
N GLY A 27 30.00 -11.75 -1.92
CA GLY A 27 28.74 -11.30 -1.32
C GLY A 27 27.59 -12.29 -1.57
N SER A 28 26.65 -12.34 -0.63
CA SER A 28 25.33 -12.96 -0.83
C SER A 28 24.64 -12.28 -2.02
N HIS A 29 24.13 -13.06 -2.96
CA HIS A 29 23.41 -12.63 -4.15
C HIS A 29 22.29 -13.64 -4.45
N TYR A 30 21.37 -13.30 -5.36
CA TYR A 30 20.14 -14.08 -5.58
C TYR A 30 20.33 -15.55 -6.00
N ARG A 31 21.53 -15.96 -6.45
CA ARG A 31 21.84 -17.36 -6.78
C ARG A 31 22.29 -18.21 -5.59
N ASN A 32 22.81 -17.58 -4.53
CA ASN A 32 23.28 -18.28 -3.32
C ASN A 32 22.50 -17.89 -2.06
N SER A 33 21.51 -17.00 -2.18
CA SER A 33 20.57 -16.62 -1.14
C SER A 33 19.14 -16.63 -1.67
N THR A 34 18.19 -17.02 -0.83
CA THR A 34 16.78 -17.18 -1.21
C THR A 34 15.94 -15.93 -0.93
N GLN A 35 16.45 -14.99 -0.14
CA GLN A 35 15.72 -13.82 0.32
C GLN A 35 16.62 -12.59 0.35
N LEU A 36 16.09 -11.45 -0.11
CA LEU A 36 16.77 -10.15 -0.03
C LEU A 36 17.11 -9.74 1.42
N ALA A 37 16.38 -10.27 2.41
CA ALA A 37 16.67 -10.07 3.83
C ALA A 37 18.11 -10.45 4.21
N ASP A 38 18.74 -11.40 3.50
CA ASP A 38 20.13 -11.81 3.74
C ASP A 38 21.15 -10.75 3.31
N ALA A 39 20.76 -9.78 2.48
CA ALA A 39 21.60 -8.65 2.08
C ALA A 39 21.64 -7.52 3.13
N PHE A 40 20.82 -7.60 4.19
CA PHE A 40 20.78 -6.58 5.23
C PHE A 40 22.04 -6.60 6.09
N GLN A 41 22.70 -5.44 6.19
CA GLN A 41 23.93 -5.26 6.92
C GLN A 41 23.68 -4.54 8.24
N SER A 42 24.46 -4.87 9.28
CA SER A 42 24.38 -4.15 10.55
C SER A 42 24.82 -2.70 10.36
N VAL A 43 23.98 -1.76 10.81
CA VAL A 43 24.29 -0.34 10.76
C VAL A 43 25.37 -0.07 11.80
N GLN A 44 26.57 0.29 11.33
CA GLN A 44 27.67 0.74 12.19
C GLN A 44 27.15 1.79 13.17
N GLN A 45 27.68 1.81 14.41
CA GLN A 45 27.24 2.70 15.49
C GLN A 45 27.51 4.19 15.17
N ARG A 46 26.78 4.76 14.21
CA ARG A 46 26.73 6.18 13.93
C ARG A 46 25.62 6.75 14.80
N ASN A 47 26.01 7.60 15.74
CA ASN A 47 25.04 8.48 16.39
C ASN A 47 24.53 9.43 15.30
N GLN A 48 23.20 9.43 15.07
CA GLN A 48 22.50 10.29 14.11
C GLN A 48 22.89 10.03 12.65
N TRP A 49 22.25 9.02 12.04
CA TRP A 49 22.24 8.77 10.62
C TRP A 49 21.15 9.63 9.96
N PRO A 50 21.51 10.68 9.21
CA PRO A 50 20.54 11.62 8.67
C PRO A 50 19.93 11.15 7.35
N PHE A 51 18.64 11.44 7.18
CA PHE A 51 17.86 11.25 5.95
C PHE A 51 16.97 12.47 5.70
N ASP A 52 16.63 12.74 4.45
CA ASP A 52 15.68 13.78 4.09
C ASP A 52 14.26 13.38 4.53
N HIS A 53 13.87 12.15 4.24
CA HIS A 53 12.57 11.60 4.58
C HIS A 53 12.71 10.30 5.37
N VAL A 54 12.01 10.18 6.49
CA VAL A 54 11.95 8.93 7.29
C VAL A 54 10.50 8.49 7.40
N LEU A 55 10.19 7.29 6.92
CA LEU A 55 8.86 6.69 7.00
C LEU A 55 8.95 5.45 7.90
N ILE A 56 8.04 5.33 8.86
CA ILE A 56 8.10 4.27 9.88
C ILE A 56 6.77 3.51 9.90
N ASP A 57 6.89 2.19 9.70
CA ASP A 57 5.83 1.23 9.97
C ASP A 57 5.78 1.00 11.48
N VAL A 58 4.86 1.70 12.12
CA VAL A 58 4.67 1.63 13.57
C VAL A 58 4.00 0.29 13.95
N SER A 59 3.19 -0.29 13.06
CA SER A 59 2.56 -1.59 13.27
C SER A 59 3.58 -2.71 13.37
N PHE A 60 4.66 -2.65 12.58
CA PHE A 60 5.77 -3.59 12.69
C PHE A 60 6.43 -3.54 14.08
N LEU A 61 6.69 -2.34 14.61
CA LEU A 61 7.25 -2.18 15.97
C LEU A 61 6.28 -2.72 17.05
N ALA A 62 4.99 -2.46 16.89
CA ALA A 62 3.96 -2.98 17.79
C ALA A 62 3.96 -4.52 17.83
N ASN A 63 4.13 -5.17 16.67
CA ASN A 63 4.25 -6.62 16.57
C ASN A 63 5.50 -7.16 17.31
N SER A 64 6.63 -6.45 17.24
CA SER A 64 7.87 -6.86 17.90
C SER A 64 7.82 -6.72 19.43
N LEU A 65 6.96 -5.87 19.99
CA LEU A 65 6.94 -5.57 21.44
C LEU A 65 5.71 -6.09 22.18
N GLY A 66 4.64 -6.46 21.48
CA GLY A 66 3.37 -6.83 22.11
C GLY A 66 3.44 -8.03 23.08
N TYR A 67 4.51 -8.83 23.02
CA TYR A 67 4.71 -9.94 23.95
C TYR A 67 5.13 -9.48 25.36
N LEU A 68 5.71 -8.29 25.51
CA LEU A 68 6.23 -7.77 26.78
C LEU A 68 5.13 -7.42 27.79
N THR A 69 3.90 -7.27 27.32
CA THR A 69 2.74 -6.88 28.13
C THR A 69 1.66 -7.95 28.12
N ARG A 70 1.99 -9.18 27.71
CA ARG A 70 1.01 -10.27 27.58
C ARG A 70 0.29 -10.62 28.89
N ASP A 71 0.95 -10.38 30.03
CA ASP A 71 0.41 -10.68 31.35
C ASP A 71 -0.54 -9.59 31.89
N LEU A 72 -0.58 -8.43 31.22
CA LEU A 72 -1.52 -7.33 31.54
C LEU A 72 -2.83 -7.53 30.78
N VAL A 73 -3.91 -6.91 31.26
CA VAL A 73 -5.25 -6.98 30.63
C VAL A 73 -5.89 -5.61 30.46
N GLY A 74 -6.78 -5.50 29.47
CA GLY A 74 -7.57 -4.30 29.19
C GLY A 74 -6.72 -3.04 29.01
N HIS A 75 -7.23 -1.93 29.52
CA HIS A 75 -6.63 -0.60 29.35
C HIS A 75 -5.24 -0.45 30.00
N GLU A 76 -4.92 -1.22 31.05
CA GLU A 76 -3.57 -1.24 31.64
C GLU A 76 -2.54 -1.81 30.65
N ARG A 77 -2.90 -2.92 29.99
CA ARG A 77 -2.09 -3.51 28.91
C ARG A 77 -1.86 -2.49 27.80
N ASP A 78 -2.92 -1.84 27.36
CA ASP A 78 -2.85 -0.87 26.26
C ASP A 78 -1.90 0.28 26.57
N ARG A 79 -2.00 0.87 27.76
CA ARG A 79 -1.13 1.97 28.19
C ARG A 79 0.34 1.54 28.26
N GLU A 80 0.64 0.39 28.86
CA GLU A 80 2.03 -0.07 28.97
C GLU A 80 2.60 -0.50 27.61
N THR A 81 1.78 -1.09 26.72
CA THR A 81 2.18 -1.38 25.34
C THR A 81 2.52 -0.10 24.58
N VAL A 82 1.63 0.91 24.63
CA VAL A 82 1.86 2.21 23.98
C VAL A 82 3.14 2.86 24.49
N LYS A 83 3.38 2.84 25.81
CA LYS A 83 4.60 3.36 26.43
C LYS A 83 5.86 2.64 25.94
N ASN A 84 5.82 1.31 25.83
CA ASN A 84 6.94 0.52 25.33
C ASN A 84 7.25 0.79 23.85
N ILE A 85 6.22 0.86 23.01
CA ILE A 85 6.36 1.19 21.58
C ILE A 85 6.91 2.60 21.42
N HIS A 86 6.30 3.58 22.10
CA HIS A 86 6.76 4.97 22.09
C HIS A 86 8.22 5.08 22.53
N ARG A 87 8.62 4.36 23.60
CA ARG A 87 10.01 4.33 24.07
C ARG A 87 10.95 3.74 23.01
N GLN A 88 10.61 2.62 22.38
CA GLN A 88 11.46 2.02 21.34
C GLN A 88 11.58 2.94 20.12
N LEU A 89 10.46 3.50 19.66
CA LEU A 89 10.43 4.45 18.56
C LEU A 89 11.32 5.66 18.84
N HIS A 90 11.11 6.35 19.97
CA HIS A 90 11.89 7.57 20.28
C HIS A 90 13.33 7.27 20.66
N THR A 91 13.58 6.25 21.48
CA THR A 91 14.91 6.01 22.07
C THR A 91 15.83 5.21 21.17
N VAL A 92 15.29 4.28 20.38
CA VAL A 92 16.10 3.37 19.54
C VAL A 92 16.10 3.84 18.09
N VAL A 93 14.93 4.17 17.54
CA VAL A 93 14.79 4.50 16.12
C VAL A 93 15.10 5.98 15.87
N LEU A 94 14.29 6.90 16.39
CA LEU A 94 14.36 8.34 16.07
C LEU A 94 15.58 9.06 16.67
N ARG A 95 16.20 8.51 17.72
CA ARG A 95 17.52 9.01 18.18
C ARG A 95 18.65 8.68 17.22
N ARG A 96 18.53 7.57 16.48
CA ARG A 96 19.56 7.08 15.55
C ARG A 96 19.29 7.53 14.13
N LEU A 97 18.04 7.63 13.71
CA LEU A 97 17.62 8.06 12.38
C LEU A 97 17.04 9.47 12.48
N GLN A 98 17.68 10.44 11.82
CA GLN A 98 17.25 11.84 11.88
C GLN A 98 16.58 12.25 10.57
N ALA A 99 15.31 12.65 10.64
CA ALA A 99 14.58 13.22 9.52
C ALA A 99 14.87 14.71 9.37
N ARG A 100 15.35 15.15 8.20
CA ARG A 100 15.64 16.57 7.91
C ARG A 100 14.43 17.30 7.34
N LYS A 101 13.72 16.68 6.40
CA LYS A 101 12.59 17.28 5.67
C LYS A 101 11.26 16.77 6.17
N SER A 102 11.04 15.45 6.20
CA SER A 102 9.79 14.89 6.70
C SER A 102 9.90 13.57 7.48
N LEU A 103 8.98 13.39 8.43
CA LEU A 103 8.78 12.16 9.20
C LEU A 103 7.36 11.64 8.99
N ALA A 104 7.19 10.40 8.55
CA ALA A 104 5.88 9.75 8.50
C ALA A 104 5.80 8.58 9.49
N LEU A 105 4.79 8.58 10.36
CA LEU A 105 4.47 7.51 11.29
C LEU A 105 3.16 6.85 10.84
N LEU A 106 3.23 5.60 10.41
CA LEU A 106 2.15 4.94 9.70
C LEU A 106 1.74 3.68 10.47
N LEU A 107 0.46 3.61 10.85
CA LEU A 107 -0.17 2.46 11.48
C LEU A 107 -1.04 1.74 10.45
N ASP A 108 -1.26 0.44 10.63
CA ASP A 108 -2.22 -0.31 9.84
C ASP A 108 -3.65 0.17 10.13
N GLY A 109 -4.37 0.45 9.05
CA GLY A 109 -5.81 0.64 9.06
C GLY A 109 -6.55 -0.67 8.80
N SER A 110 -7.68 -0.56 8.14
CA SER A 110 -8.44 -1.74 7.69
C SER A 110 -7.69 -2.50 6.61
N GLU A 111 -7.62 -3.81 6.79
CA GLU A 111 -7.09 -4.75 5.80
C GLU A 111 -8.10 -4.98 4.67
N PRO A 112 -7.64 -5.34 3.46
CA PRO A 112 -8.53 -5.71 2.38
C PRO A 112 -9.29 -7.02 2.67
N LEU A 113 -10.41 -7.21 1.98
CA LEU A 113 -11.40 -8.22 2.32
C LEU A 113 -10.86 -9.65 2.28
N TRP A 114 -9.99 -9.99 1.32
CA TRP A 114 -9.37 -11.32 1.25
C TRP A 114 -8.51 -11.65 2.48
N MET A 115 -7.87 -10.64 3.10
CA MET A 115 -7.07 -10.85 4.32
C MET A 115 -7.97 -11.09 5.52
N LEU A 116 -9.09 -10.37 5.60
CA LEU A 116 -10.08 -10.56 6.65
C LEU A 116 -10.76 -11.94 6.53
N GLU A 117 -11.10 -12.35 5.30
CA GLU A 117 -11.60 -13.69 5.02
C GLU A 117 -10.60 -14.76 5.47
N HIS A 118 -9.33 -14.62 5.10
CA HIS A 118 -8.26 -15.53 5.53
C HIS A 118 -8.19 -15.63 7.05
N ARG A 119 -8.09 -14.49 7.74
CA ARG A 119 -7.99 -14.43 9.20
C ARG A 119 -9.19 -15.04 9.91
N ARG A 120 -10.38 -14.87 9.34
CA ARG A 120 -11.63 -15.40 9.87
C ARG A 120 -11.73 -16.91 9.72
N LEU A 121 -11.35 -17.44 8.56
CA LEU A 121 -11.38 -18.88 8.28
C LEU A 121 -10.20 -19.62 8.93
N PHE A 122 -9.07 -18.94 9.11
CA PHE A 122 -7.80 -19.49 9.59
C PHE A 122 -7.14 -18.56 10.62
N PRO A 123 -7.73 -18.38 11.81
CA PRO A 123 -7.20 -17.47 12.82
C PRO A 123 -5.77 -17.85 13.24
N GLY A 124 -5.48 -19.15 13.33
CA GLY A 124 -4.17 -19.67 13.72
C GLY A 124 -3.79 -19.32 15.17
N ARG A 125 -2.60 -19.74 15.61
CA ARG A 125 -2.15 -19.56 17.01
C ARG A 125 -1.81 -18.11 17.39
N ARG A 126 -1.60 -17.24 16.40
CA ARG A 126 -1.20 -15.84 16.61
C ARG A 126 -2.37 -14.86 16.40
N TYR A 127 -3.59 -15.37 16.30
CA TYR A 127 -4.80 -14.59 16.06
C TYR A 127 -4.94 -13.41 17.03
N ASP A 128 -4.95 -13.67 18.35
CA ASP A 128 -5.16 -12.63 19.36
C ASP A 128 -4.10 -11.52 19.27
N SER A 129 -2.85 -11.89 19.01
CA SER A 129 -1.75 -10.93 18.85
C SER A 129 -1.89 -10.08 17.58
N ARG A 130 -2.49 -10.62 16.50
CA ARG A 130 -2.77 -9.88 15.26
C ARG A 130 -3.97 -8.94 15.43
N VAL A 131 -5.06 -9.42 16.04
CA VAL A 131 -6.25 -8.60 16.31
C VAL A 131 -5.94 -7.48 17.30
N TYR A 132 -5.16 -7.76 18.34
CA TYR A 132 -4.77 -6.76 19.34
C TYR A 132 -4.01 -5.55 18.77
N ARG A 133 -3.33 -5.72 17.64
CA ARG A 133 -2.58 -4.63 17.00
C ARG A 133 -3.26 -4.06 15.76
N SER A 134 -4.41 -4.59 15.35
CA SER A 134 -5.14 -4.09 14.19
C SER A 134 -6.06 -2.93 14.59
N CYS A 135 -6.61 -2.25 13.59
CA CYS A 135 -7.61 -1.20 13.78
C CYS A 135 -8.93 -1.66 14.47
N ALA A 136 -9.09 -2.97 14.73
CA ALA A 136 -10.18 -3.50 15.53
C ALA A 136 -9.98 -3.29 17.04
N SER A 137 -8.74 -3.13 17.51
CA SER A 137 -8.39 -3.00 18.93
C SER A 137 -8.22 -1.53 19.38
N PRO A 138 -8.46 -1.19 20.66
CA PRO A 138 -8.25 0.18 21.15
C PRO A 138 -6.78 0.63 21.16
N MET A 139 -5.83 -0.31 21.29
CA MET A 139 -4.42 0.01 21.48
C MET A 139 -3.81 0.89 20.37
N PRO A 140 -4.01 0.62 19.06
CA PRO A 140 -3.49 1.49 17.99
C PRO A 140 -4.05 2.92 18.00
N TYR A 141 -5.28 3.13 18.47
CA TYR A 141 -5.86 4.48 18.58
C TYR A 141 -5.20 5.27 19.71
N LEU A 142 -4.98 4.63 20.86
CA LEU A 142 -4.22 5.22 21.97
C LEU A 142 -2.76 5.50 21.56
N LEU A 143 -2.17 4.63 20.75
CA LEU A 143 -0.83 4.84 20.20
C LEU A 143 -0.79 6.06 19.27
N GLU A 144 -1.72 6.17 18.33
CA GLU A 144 -1.84 7.34 17.45
C GLU A 144 -1.97 8.64 18.25
N GLU A 145 -2.84 8.68 19.28
CA GLU A 145 -2.98 9.84 20.13
C GLU A 145 -1.67 10.22 20.82
N LYS A 146 -0.97 9.24 21.40
CA LYS A 146 0.34 9.46 22.01
C LYS A 146 1.38 9.98 21.01
N LEU A 147 1.36 9.48 19.78
CA LEU A 147 2.27 9.91 18.72
C LEU A 147 1.94 11.34 18.25
N ARG A 148 0.66 11.71 18.11
CA ARG A 148 0.25 13.09 17.77
C ARG A 148 0.75 14.10 18.80
N GLY A 149 0.72 13.74 20.08
CA GLY A 149 1.23 14.59 21.15
C GLY A 149 2.76 14.73 21.19
N THR A 150 3.53 13.78 20.62
CA THR A 150 4.99 13.70 20.85
C THR A 150 5.85 13.78 19.59
N ALA A 151 5.27 13.59 18.39
CA ALA A 151 6.03 13.54 17.15
C ALA A 151 6.72 14.89 16.82
N MET A 152 6.16 16.02 17.29
CA MET A 152 6.75 17.35 17.08
C MET A 152 7.77 17.74 18.17
N GLU A 153 7.87 16.98 19.26
CA GLU A 153 8.73 17.28 20.42
C GLU A 153 10.17 16.77 20.26
N GLN A 154 10.56 16.39 19.03
CA GLN A 154 11.93 15.98 18.75
C GLN A 154 12.91 17.11 19.01
N ARG A 155 14.15 16.78 19.43
CA ARG A 155 15.22 17.77 19.63
C ARG A 155 15.47 18.63 18.39
N THR A 156 15.37 18.01 17.21
CA THR A 156 15.46 18.65 15.90
C THR A 156 14.28 18.15 15.07
N PRO A 157 13.10 18.77 15.17
CA PRO A 157 11.94 18.29 14.43
C PRO A 157 12.10 18.61 12.95
N PRO A 158 11.59 17.74 12.06
CA PRO A 158 11.57 17.99 10.62
C PRO A 158 10.66 19.17 10.27
N SER A 159 10.64 19.56 8.99
CA SER A 159 9.74 20.63 8.53
C SER A 159 8.30 20.13 8.36
N GLU A 160 8.13 18.84 8.12
CA GLU A 160 6.85 18.18 7.93
C GLU A 160 6.78 16.89 8.75
N ALA A 161 5.62 16.58 9.30
CA ALA A 161 5.36 15.29 9.90
C ALA A 161 3.97 14.79 9.56
N VAL A 162 3.86 13.50 9.23
CA VAL A 162 2.62 12.83 8.88
C VAL A 162 2.36 11.71 9.86
N ILE A 163 1.13 11.63 10.38
CA ILE A 163 0.67 10.50 11.19
C ILE A 163 -0.55 9.91 10.48
N SER A 164 -0.46 8.67 10.01
CA SER A 164 -1.60 7.97 9.44
C SER A 164 -2.02 6.84 10.36
N GLY A 165 -3.13 7.06 11.07
CA GLY A 165 -3.64 6.15 12.08
C GLY A 165 -4.43 4.95 11.58
N PRO A 166 -4.94 4.16 12.53
CA PRO A 166 -5.81 3.01 12.28
C PRO A 166 -7.16 3.38 11.64
N ALA A 167 -7.65 4.62 11.82
CA ALA A 167 -8.88 5.09 11.18
C ALA A 167 -8.69 5.44 9.69
N THR A 168 -7.45 5.63 9.23
CA THR A 168 -7.15 5.75 7.80
C THR A 168 -7.08 4.35 7.19
N PRO A 169 -7.87 4.02 6.15
CA PRO A 169 -7.87 2.67 5.54
C PRO A 169 -6.51 2.21 5.00
N GLY A 170 -6.32 0.90 4.94
CA GLY A 170 -5.17 0.26 4.29
C GLY A 170 -3.98 -0.03 5.20
N LEU A 171 -3.09 -0.90 4.72
CA LEU A 171 -1.86 -1.31 5.40
C LEU A 171 -0.83 -0.17 5.43
N ALA A 172 0.06 -0.17 6.42
CA ALA A 172 1.13 0.80 6.57
C ALA A 172 2.00 0.89 5.31
N GLU A 173 2.30 -0.23 4.66
CA GLU A 173 3.10 -0.27 3.43
C GLU A 173 2.41 0.43 2.25
N GLY A 174 1.09 0.26 2.12
CA GLY A 174 0.32 0.98 1.11
C GLY A 174 0.29 2.49 1.38
N LYS A 175 0.21 2.89 2.65
CA LYS A 175 0.28 4.30 3.06
C LYS A 175 1.68 4.89 2.81
N MET A 176 2.75 4.11 3.01
CA MET A 176 4.11 4.51 2.68
C MET A 176 4.27 4.76 1.18
N SER A 177 3.88 3.81 0.34
CA SER A 177 3.98 3.96 -1.11
C SER A 177 3.12 5.14 -1.60
N ALA A 178 1.94 5.34 -1.03
CA ALA A 178 1.07 6.48 -1.33
C ALA A 178 1.73 7.83 -0.97
N TYR A 179 2.33 7.92 0.22
CA TYR A 179 3.03 9.13 0.66
C TYR A 179 4.26 9.43 -0.21
N LEU A 180 5.04 8.40 -0.60
CA LEU A 180 6.18 8.57 -1.51
C LEU A 180 5.74 9.07 -2.88
N LEU A 181 4.63 8.56 -3.42
CA LEU A 181 4.06 9.07 -4.67
C LEU A 181 3.58 10.52 -4.54
N ASP A 182 3.00 10.90 -3.40
CA ASP A 182 2.64 12.30 -3.13
C ASP A 182 3.88 13.20 -3.02
N LEU A 183 4.98 12.72 -2.41
CA LEU A 183 6.26 13.43 -2.42
C LEU A 183 6.78 13.59 -3.85
N ALA A 184 6.68 12.54 -4.67
CA ALA A 184 7.07 12.58 -6.08
C ALA A 184 6.29 13.66 -6.85
N THR A 185 5.01 13.92 -6.54
CA THR A 185 4.25 15.02 -7.17
C THR A 185 4.91 16.39 -7.01
N ARG A 186 5.65 16.59 -5.91
CA ARG A 186 6.34 17.84 -5.61
C ARG A 186 7.62 18.02 -6.43
N ILE A 187 8.19 16.93 -6.97
CA ILE A 187 9.32 16.98 -7.90
C ILE A 187 8.85 17.58 -9.23
N ALA A 188 7.73 17.09 -9.78
CA ALA A 188 7.22 17.58 -11.08
C ALA A 188 6.43 18.89 -10.97
N ARG A 189 5.73 19.11 -9.85
CA ARG A 189 4.97 20.32 -9.57
C ARG A 189 5.28 20.81 -8.15
N PRO A 190 6.38 21.56 -7.96
CA PRO A 190 6.65 22.23 -6.71
C PRO A 190 5.41 23.02 -6.25
N PRO A 191 4.99 22.89 -4.97
CA PRO A 191 3.78 23.54 -4.50
C PRO A 191 3.90 25.06 -4.65
N THR A 192 2.99 25.65 -5.42
CA THR A 192 2.94 27.11 -5.63
C THR A 192 2.39 27.84 -4.43
N PHE A 193 1.49 27.20 -3.65
CA PHE A 193 0.97 27.75 -2.41
C PHE A 193 0.71 26.68 -1.33
N PRO A 194 1.10 26.94 -0.07
CA PRO A 194 1.96 28.04 0.37
C PRO A 194 3.45 27.75 0.04
N PRO A 195 4.17 28.67 -0.66
CA PRO A 195 5.50 28.40 -1.22
C PRO A 195 6.62 28.23 -0.19
N HIS A 196 6.34 28.45 1.11
CA HIS A 196 7.30 28.35 2.21
C HIS A 196 6.97 27.27 3.24
N LEU A 197 5.91 26.49 3.02
CA LEU A 197 5.47 25.47 3.99
C LEU A 197 5.97 24.07 3.63
N CYS A 198 6.13 23.76 2.35
CA CYS A 198 6.61 22.45 1.93
C CYS A 198 8.11 22.50 1.64
N THR A 199 8.89 21.67 2.32
CA THR A 199 10.31 21.48 2.01
C THR A 199 10.45 21.05 0.54
N PRO A 200 11.38 21.63 -0.23
CA PRO A 200 11.61 21.22 -1.61
C PRO A 200 11.99 19.73 -1.64
N VAL A 201 11.31 18.97 -2.50
CA VAL A 201 11.57 17.54 -2.71
C VAL A 201 12.31 17.38 -4.03
N THR A 202 13.39 16.59 -4.02
CA THR A 202 14.16 16.26 -5.22
C THR A 202 14.24 14.75 -5.39
N ALA A 203 14.52 14.27 -6.61
CA ALA A 203 14.73 12.84 -6.86
C ALA A 203 15.95 12.27 -6.08
N ASN A 204 16.85 13.15 -5.65
CA ASN A 204 18.11 12.83 -4.97
C ASN A 204 17.94 12.76 -3.44
N ASP A 205 16.75 13.13 -2.95
CA ASP A 205 16.46 13.11 -1.52
C ASP A 205 16.63 11.69 -0.96
N THR A 206 17.28 11.62 0.19
CA THR A 206 17.54 10.37 0.90
C THR A 206 16.31 9.92 1.68
N ILE A 207 15.81 8.73 1.38
CA ILE A 207 14.59 8.16 1.99
C ILE A 207 14.97 6.96 2.85
N CYS A 208 14.50 6.95 4.09
CA CYS A 208 14.61 5.81 5.00
C CYS A 208 13.24 5.19 5.24
N LEU A 209 13.08 3.91 4.91
CA LEU A 209 11.89 3.10 5.22
C LEU A 209 12.21 2.24 6.43
N VAL A 210 11.46 2.37 7.53
CA VAL A 210 11.69 1.62 8.77
C VAL A 210 10.56 0.62 9.00
N GLY A 211 10.87 -0.67 9.09
CA GLY A 211 9.87 -1.72 9.32
C GLY A 211 10.40 -3.12 9.03
N GLY A 212 9.55 -3.96 8.44
CA GLY A 212 9.93 -5.31 8.01
C GLY A 212 10.97 -5.30 6.88
N PRO A 213 11.80 -6.34 6.74
CA PRO A 213 12.78 -6.44 5.65
C PRO A 213 12.13 -6.40 4.26
N GLU A 214 10.84 -6.73 4.15
CA GLU A 214 10.06 -6.70 2.91
C GLU A 214 9.92 -5.28 2.32
N LEU A 215 10.07 -4.23 3.15
CA LEU A 215 10.07 -2.84 2.68
C LEU A 215 11.17 -2.56 1.64
N ALA A 216 12.23 -3.38 1.59
CA ALA A 216 13.23 -3.28 0.53
C ALA A 216 12.62 -3.44 -0.88
N TRP A 217 11.61 -4.30 -1.04
CA TRP A 217 10.88 -4.46 -2.30
C TRP A 217 9.99 -3.28 -2.64
N MET A 218 9.46 -2.57 -1.64
CA MET A 218 8.81 -1.28 -1.86
C MET A 218 9.82 -0.25 -2.36
N GLY A 219 11.02 -0.22 -1.78
CA GLY A 219 12.12 0.61 -2.26
C GLY A 219 12.48 0.32 -3.73
N VAL A 220 12.52 -0.97 -4.11
CA VAL A 220 12.69 -1.37 -5.52
C VAL A 220 11.54 -0.83 -6.37
N GLY A 221 10.28 -1.02 -5.97
CA GLY A 221 9.09 -0.61 -6.74
C GLY A 221 8.82 0.90 -6.82
N MET A 222 9.41 1.70 -5.93
CA MET A 222 9.25 3.16 -5.88
C MET A 222 10.20 3.86 -6.86
N THR A 223 9.89 3.76 -8.15
CA THR A 223 10.74 4.23 -9.26
C THR A 223 11.07 5.73 -9.27
N PRO A 224 10.26 6.66 -8.70
CA PRO A 224 10.61 8.08 -8.66
C PRO A 224 11.89 8.44 -7.89
N PHE A 225 12.37 7.57 -7.00
CA PHE A 225 13.53 7.87 -6.14
C PHE A 225 14.63 6.81 -6.29
N HIS A 226 15.88 7.27 -6.21
CA HIS A 226 17.08 6.45 -6.35
C HIS A 226 17.79 6.20 -5.00
N ASN A 227 17.62 7.10 -4.03
CA ASN A 227 18.31 7.06 -2.73
C ASN A 227 17.40 6.53 -1.61
N ILE A 228 16.90 5.30 -1.76
CA ILE A 228 16.04 4.64 -0.76
C ILE A 228 16.85 3.63 0.06
N THR A 229 16.70 3.67 1.37
CA THR A 229 17.27 2.70 2.31
C THR A 229 16.20 2.11 3.20
N SER A 230 16.09 0.78 3.20
CA SER A 230 15.23 0.07 4.14
C SER A 230 16.00 -0.29 5.40
N VAL A 231 15.39 -0.08 6.55
CA VAL A 231 15.96 -0.30 7.87
C VAL A 231 15.01 -1.19 8.67
N THR A 232 15.53 -2.25 9.25
CA THR A 232 14.78 -3.12 10.14
C THR A 232 15.44 -3.17 11.52
N LEU A 233 14.61 -3.30 12.55
CA LEU A 233 15.07 -3.44 13.93
C LEU A 233 15.03 -4.93 14.31
N GLN A 234 16.18 -5.59 14.28
CA GLN A 234 16.32 -6.99 14.64
C GLN A 234 17.04 -7.11 15.99
N GLN A 235 16.38 -7.66 17.00
CA GLN A 235 16.95 -7.89 18.33
C GLN A 235 17.56 -6.63 18.99
N GLY A 236 17.01 -5.44 18.70
CA GLY A 236 17.51 -4.17 19.23
C GLY A 236 18.61 -3.52 18.40
N GLU A 237 19.10 -4.20 17.35
CA GLU A 237 20.07 -3.66 16.40
C GLU A 237 19.39 -3.22 15.11
N LEU A 238 19.82 -2.08 14.57
CA LEU A 238 19.38 -1.63 13.26
C LEU A 238 20.22 -2.32 12.19
N LYS A 239 19.53 -2.97 11.25
CA LYS A 239 20.12 -3.45 10.00
C LYS A 239 19.53 -2.68 8.84
N SER A 240 20.30 -2.48 7.78
CA SER A 240 19.87 -1.75 6.60
C SER A 240 20.17 -2.48 5.31
N CYS A 241 19.35 -2.21 4.30
CA CYS A 241 19.60 -2.56 2.92
C CYS A 241 19.14 -1.38 2.04
N SER A 242 20.09 -0.76 1.36
CA SER A 242 19.84 0.29 0.36
C SER A 242 19.29 -0.29 -0.94
N LEU A 243 18.66 0.56 -1.75
CA LEU A 243 18.26 0.21 -3.11
C LEU A 243 19.49 -0.27 -3.91
N LEU A 244 20.64 0.38 -3.74
CA LEU A 244 21.89 -0.02 -4.37
C LEU A 244 22.26 -1.45 -3.97
N GLU A 245 22.30 -1.77 -2.68
CA GLU A 245 22.61 -3.13 -2.19
C GLU A 245 21.58 -4.15 -2.67
N SER A 246 20.31 -3.76 -2.79
CA SER A 246 19.25 -4.62 -3.34
C SER A 246 19.51 -4.94 -4.81
N MET A 247 19.91 -3.94 -5.61
CA MET A 247 20.28 -4.12 -7.01
C MET A 247 21.60 -4.88 -7.16
N GLU A 248 22.57 -4.71 -6.26
CA GLU A 248 23.82 -5.50 -6.22
C GLU A 248 23.53 -6.98 -5.91
N TRP A 249 22.63 -7.27 -4.96
CA TRP A 249 22.18 -8.63 -4.66
C TRP A 249 21.54 -9.29 -5.88
N MET A 250 20.83 -8.52 -6.73
CA MET A 250 20.26 -8.97 -8.01
C MET A 250 21.25 -8.93 -9.19
N ARG A 251 22.47 -8.40 -9.00
CA ARG A 251 23.48 -8.16 -10.05
C ARG A 251 23.01 -7.20 -11.17
N LEU A 252 22.18 -6.23 -10.80
CA LEU A 252 21.60 -5.21 -11.67
C LEU A 252 21.98 -3.78 -11.26
N ASP A 253 22.98 -3.62 -10.39
CA ASP A 253 23.44 -2.34 -9.86
C ASP A 253 24.01 -1.40 -10.92
N HIS A 254 24.57 -1.94 -12.00
CA HIS A 254 25.03 -1.17 -13.16
C HIS A 254 23.91 -0.29 -13.74
N LEU A 255 22.67 -0.79 -13.81
CA LEU A 255 21.53 0.00 -14.30
C LEU A 255 21.25 1.22 -13.41
N LEU A 256 21.42 1.08 -12.09
CA LEU A 256 21.22 2.17 -11.15
C LEU A 256 22.37 3.18 -11.17
N LYS A 257 23.61 2.70 -11.32
CA LYS A 257 24.83 3.53 -11.36
C LYS A 257 24.94 4.35 -12.66
N GLU A 258 24.48 3.80 -13.78
CA GLU A 258 24.57 4.43 -15.09
C GLU A 258 23.36 5.34 -15.40
N ALA A 259 22.18 5.05 -14.84
CA ALA A 259 20.98 5.84 -15.10
C ALA A 259 21.08 7.25 -14.48
N PRO A 260 20.71 8.31 -15.22
CA PRO A 260 20.63 9.65 -14.63
C PRO A 260 19.52 9.69 -13.57
N GLU A 261 19.78 10.39 -12.46
CA GLU A 261 18.79 10.59 -11.39
C GLU A 261 17.65 11.56 -11.82
N GLN A 262 17.95 12.49 -12.73
CA GLN A 262 16.99 13.41 -13.33
C GLN A 262 17.34 13.67 -14.80
N THR A 263 16.32 13.78 -15.65
CA THR A 263 16.48 14.22 -17.03
C THR A 263 15.92 15.64 -17.16
N HIS A 264 16.81 16.62 -17.34
CA HIS A 264 16.40 18.00 -17.59
C HIS A 264 15.95 18.15 -19.03
N GLY A 265 14.73 18.67 -19.21
CA GLY A 265 13.99 18.65 -20.47
C GLY A 265 14.55 19.47 -21.64
N ASN A 266 15.82 19.89 -21.62
CA ASN A 266 16.43 20.65 -22.71
C ASN A 266 17.97 20.43 -22.74
N SER A 267 18.46 19.25 -23.14
CA SER A 267 19.73 19.07 -23.88
C SER A 267 20.29 17.64 -23.89
N ASP A 268 19.93 16.81 -22.91
CA ASP A 268 20.67 15.56 -22.68
C ASP A 268 19.98 14.37 -23.35
N GLY A 269 20.73 13.73 -24.25
CA GLY A 269 20.26 12.88 -25.34
C GLY A 269 19.36 11.71 -24.94
N GLY A 270 18.54 11.27 -25.92
CA GLY A 270 17.58 10.18 -25.75
C GLY A 270 18.12 8.89 -25.12
N ALA A 271 19.45 8.67 -25.12
CA ALA A 271 20.09 7.57 -24.42
C ALA A 271 19.91 7.63 -22.88
N ALA A 272 20.09 8.80 -22.26
CA ALA A 272 19.98 8.96 -20.81
C ALA A 272 18.53 8.73 -20.32
N LEU A 273 17.57 9.26 -21.09
CA LEU A 273 16.15 9.03 -20.90
C LEU A 273 15.75 7.56 -21.11
N THR A 274 16.32 6.91 -22.12
CA THR A 274 16.09 5.48 -22.41
C THR A 274 16.56 4.61 -21.26
N LEU A 275 17.73 4.92 -20.69
CA LEU A 275 18.27 4.19 -19.55
C LEU A 275 17.45 4.40 -18.28
N GLN A 276 16.98 5.62 -18.01
CA GLN A 276 16.07 5.89 -16.90
C GLN A 276 14.75 5.10 -17.04
N ARG A 277 14.15 5.08 -18.25
CA ARG A 277 12.95 4.28 -18.55
C ARG A 277 13.22 2.78 -18.37
N ARG A 278 14.37 2.30 -18.84
CA ARG A 278 14.81 0.90 -18.66
C ARG A 278 14.93 0.54 -17.18
N LEU A 279 15.58 1.38 -16.37
CA LEU A 279 15.72 1.16 -14.92
C LEU A 279 14.35 1.07 -14.23
N THR A 280 13.45 2.00 -14.52
CA THR A 280 12.07 2.00 -14.01
C THR A 280 11.33 0.71 -14.39
N ALA A 281 11.49 0.24 -15.63
CA ALA A 281 10.83 -0.94 -16.16
C ALA A 281 11.27 -2.19 -15.40
N VAL A 282 12.60 -2.37 -15.33
CA VAL A 282 13.22 -3.46 -14.58
C VAL A 282 12.78 -3.45 -13.12
N ARG A 283 12.86 -2.30 -12.44
CA ARG A 283 12.43 -2.15 -11.04
C ARG A 283 10.96 -2.53 -10.83
N THR A 284 10.07 -2.19 -11.75
CA THR A 284 8.64 -2.52 -11.68
C THR A 284 8.41 -4.02 -11.83
N ASP A 285 9.10 -4.66 -12.78
CA ASP A 285 8.96 -6.08 -13.05
C ASP A 285 9.55 -6.94 -11.92
N LEU A 286 10.71 -6.56 -11.38
CA LEU A 286 11.41 -7.29 -10.30
C LEU A 286 10.53 -7.52 -9.07
N VAL A 287 9.70 -6.53 -8.71
CA VAL A 287 8.75 -6.68 -7.59
C VAL A 287 7.77 -7.81 -7.88
N LEU A 288 7.20 -7.90 -9.08
CA LEU A 288 6.28 -9.01 -9.42
C LEU A 288 7.01 -10.35 -9.41
N LEU A 289 8.22 -10.43 -9.99
CA LEU A 289 9.00 -11.67 -10.03
C LEU A 289 9.23 -12.21 -8.62
N TYR A 290 9.61 -11.35 -7.68
CA TYR A 290 9.78 -11.74 -6.28
C TYR A 290 8.46 -12.17 -5.63
N LEU A 291 7.36 -11.44 -5.85
CA LEU A 291 6.04 -11.81 -5.33
C LEU A 291 5.61 -13.19 -5.83
N LEU A 292 5.90 -13.53 -7.09
CA LEU A 292 5.59 -14.84 -7.65
C LEU A 292 6.37 -15.96 -6.96
N THR A 293 7.65 -15.75 -6.62
CA THR A 293 8.51 -16.82 -6.08
C THR A 293 8.61 -16.86 -4.57
N ASN A 294 8.30 -15.77 -3.87
CA ASN A 294 8.51 -15.66 -2.42
C ASN A 294 7.22 -15.27 -1.68
N GLY A 295 6.21 -14.73 -2.38
CA GLY A 295 4.99 -14.20 -1.77
C GLY A 295 5.24 -12.90 -1.00
N HIS A 296 4.31 -12.55 -0.11
CA HIS A 296 4.42 -11.38 0.77
C HIS A 296 3.69 -11.60 2.10
N PRO A 297 4.40 -11.57 3.24
CA PRO A 297 3.81 -11.89 4.54
C PRO A 297 2.74 -10.88 4.99
N THR A 298 2.94 -9.58 4.77
CA THR A 298 1.95 -8.56 5.18
C THR A 298 0.59 -8.76 4.51
N THR A 299 0.53 -8.98 3.20
CA THR A 299 -0.74 -9.18 2.47
C THR A 299 -1.29 -10.61 2.56
N GLY A 300 -0.55 -11.51 3.22
CA GLY A 300 -0.86 -12.93 3.28
C GLY A 300 -0.70 -13.65 1.93
N LEU A 301 -0.03 -13.05 0.95
CA LEU A 301 0.24 -13.67 -0.35
C LEU A 301 1.20 -14.86 -0.15
N PRO A 302 0.76 -16.10 -0.42
CA PRO A 302 1.68 -17.24 -0.42
C PRO A 302 2.58 -17.18 -1.66
N GLN A 303 3.67 -17.96 -1.64
CA GLN A 303 4.47 -18.19 -2.84
C GLN A 303 3.58 -18.74 -3.97
N VAL A 304 3.59 -18.05 -5.11
CA VAL A 304 2.72 -18.39 -6.26
C VAL A 304 3.33 -19.52 -7.08
N LEU A 305 4.62 -19.46 -7.37
CA LEU A 305 5.34 -20.40 -8.21
C LEU A 305 6.25 -21.30 -7.40
N ALA A 306 6.24 -22.60 -7.69
CA ALA A 306 7.21 -23.59 -7.21
C ALA A 306 8.52 -23.53 -8.02
N ALA A 307 9.03 -22.33 -8.26
CA ALA A 307 10.30 -22.08 -8.94
C ALA A 307 11.21 -21.22 -8.05
N PRO A 308 12.54 -21.48 -8.01
CA PRO A 308 13.49 -20.60 -7.36
C PRO A 308 13.50 -19.20 -7.99
N PHE A 309 13.66 -18.17 -7.17
CA PHE A 309 13.79 -16.79 -7.66
C PHE A 309 14.94 -16.62 -8.66
N ALA A 310 16.03 -17.37 -8.49
CA ALA A 310 17.17 -17.32 -9.39
C ALA A 310 16.84 -17.72 -10.83
N ASP A 311 16.12 -18.82 -11.01
CA ASP A 311 15.75 -19.31 -12.35
C ASP A 311 14.78 -18.34 -13.03
N VAL A 312 13.87 -17.75 -12.26
CA VAL A 312 12.91 -16.75 -12.75
C VAL A 312 13.60 -15.46 -13.14
N LEU A 313 14.54 -14.96 -12.32
CA LEU A 313 15.29 -13.74 -12.60
C LEU A 313 16.24 -13.93 -13.79
N ASP A 314 16.93 -15.06 -13.90
CA ASP A 314 17.81 -15.36 -15.04
C ASP A 314 17.01 -15.38 -16.36
N ALA A 315 15.86 -16.06 -16.38
CA ALA A 315 14.98 -16.09 -17.54
C ALA A 315 14.46 -14.70 -17.94
N TYR A 316 14.16 -13.86 -16.94
CA TYR A 316 13.74 -12.47 -17.15
C TYR A 316 14.87 -11.61 -17.73
N VAL A 317 16.08 -11.68 -17.17
CA VAL A 317 17.22 -10.88 -17.61
C VAL A 317 17.58 -11.21 -19.06
N ASP A 318 17.47 -12.47 -19.48
CA ASP A 318 17.68 -12.85 -20.88
C ASP A 318 16.61 -12.24 -21.80
N MET A 319 15.34 -12.23 -21.37
CA MET A 319 14.26 -11.56 -22.13
C MET A 319 14.45 -10.04 -22.22
N GLU A 320 14.89 -9.43 -21.13
CA GLU A 320 15.13 -7.99 -21.04
C GLU A 320 16.25 -7.55 -22.02
N LYS A 321 17.35 -8.31 -22.07
CA LYS A 321 18.45 -8.08 -23.02
C LYS A 321 18.03 -8.22 -24.47
N GLU A 322 17.21 -9.23 -24.79
CA GLU A 322 16.66 -9.42 -26.13
C GLU A 322 15.78 -8.25 -26.54
N GLN A 323 14.83 -7.86 -25.68
CA GLN A 323 13.94 -6.71 -25.93
C GLN A 323 14.74 -5.41 -26.10
N HIS A 324 15.78 -5.20 -25.30
CA HIS A 324 16.63 -4.02 -25.44
C HIS A 324 17.44 -4.02 -26.74
N SER A 325 17.92 -5.19 -27.17
CA SER A 325 18.65 -5.36 -28.44
C SER A 325 17.74 -5.14 -29.65
N GLU A 326 16.50 -5.65 -29.60
CA GLU A 326 15.49 -5.44 -30.65
C GLU A 326 15.00 -3.99 -30.72
N ALA A 327 14.80 -3.33 -29.57
CA ALA A 327 14.35 -1.94 -29.52
C ALA A 327 15.37 -0.98 -30.16
N ALA A 328 16.67 -1.27 -30.03
CA ALA A 328 17.75 -0.51 -30.69
C ALA A 328 17.67 -0.53 -32.23
N LEU A 329 16.94 -1.50 -32.81
CA LEU A 329 16.76 -1.67 -34.25
C LEU A 329 15.44 -1.07 -34.79
N SER A 330 14.57 -0.55 -33.91
CA SER A 330 13.21 -0.08 -34.25
C SER A 330 13.07 1.45 -34.28
N THR A 331 12.16 1.98 -35.12
CA THR A 331 11.92 3.43 -35.29
C THR A 331 11.23 4.07 -34.07
N PRO A 332 11.53 5.35 -33.75
CA PRO A 332 11.14 6.01 -32.49
C PRO A 332 9.64 6.35 -32.34
N GLN A 333 8.76 5.89 -33.22
CA GLN A 333 7.33 6.28 -33.23
C GLN A 333 6.49 5.59 -32.15
N ASN A 334 6.98 4.51 -31.53
CA ASN A 334 6.32 3.84 -30.39
C ASN A 334 6.71 4.41 -29.01
N ALA A 335 7.47 5.52 -28.97
CA ALA A 335 8.10 6.06 -27.76
C ALA A 335 7.16 6.76 -26.76
N LEU A 336 5.84 6.80 -27.03
CA LEU A 336 4.83 7.48 -26.20
C LEU A 336 4.26 6.61 -25.06
N ARG A 337 4.48 5.29 -25.08
CA ARG A 337 4.07 4.40 -23.99
C ARG A 337 5.31 3.85 -23.29
N PHE A 338 5.32 3.94 -21.97
CA PHE A 338 6.29 3.21 -21.16
C PHE A 338 6.01 1.71 -21.33
N ARG A 339 6.90 1.01 -22.02
CA ARG A 339 6.84 -0.45 -22.23
C ARG A 339 7.93 -1.14 -21.42
N SER A 340 7.54 -1.78 -20.32
CA SER A 340 8.40 -2.75 -19.64
C SER A 340 8.34 -4.10 -20.37
N VAL A 341 9.17 -5.06 -19.94
CA VAL A 341 9.05 -6.44 -20.41
C VAL A 341 7.71 -7.01 -19.96
N LEU A 342 7.39 -6.93 -18.66
CA LEU A 342 6.16 -7.50 -18.11
C LEU A 342 5.01 -6.50 -17.98
N PHE A 343 5.27 -5.24 -17.67
CA PHE A 343 4.21 -4.25 -17.45
C PHE A 343 4.20 -3.11 -18.47
N ASP A 344 3.01 -2.70 -18.89
CA ASP A 344 2.81 -1.39 -19.50
C ASP A 344 2.16 -0.45 -18.49
N GLU A 345 2.59 0.80 -18.52
CA GLU A 345 2.05 1.86 -17.66
C GLU A 345 1.24 2.85 -18.51
N GLU A 346 -0.02 3.06 -18.14
CA GLU A 346 -0.92 4.05 -18.76
C GLU A 346 -1.37 5.12 -17.76
N PRO A 347 -1.58 6.37 -18.22
CA PRO A 347 -2.11 7.41 -17.37
C PRO A 347 -3.55 7.12 -16.97
N VAL A 348 -3.88 7.42 -15.71
CA VAL A 348 -5.26 7.35 -15.19
C VAL A 348 -6.01 8.59 -15.69
N THR A 349 -6.73 8.44 -16.80
CA THR A 349 -7.57 9.52 -17.36
C THR A 349 -8.99 9.44 -16.81
N GLY A 350 -9.77 10.53 -16.94
CA GLY A 350 -11.17 10.59 -16.48
C GLY A 350 -12.06 9.47 -17.06
N ALA A 351 -11.75 8.97 -18.25
CA ALA A 351 -12.46 7.85 -18.88
C ALA A 351 -12.04 6.45 -18.36
N HIS A 352 -10.96 6.37 -17.58
CA HIS A 352 -10.32 5.12 -17.13
C HIS A 352 -10.08 5.07 -15.62
N LEU A 353 -10.80 5.86 -14.83
CA LEU A 353 -10.73 5.85 -13.35
C LEU A 353 -11.02 4.48 -12.72
N GLY A 354 -11.61 3.55 -13.47
CA GLY A 354 -11.86 2.17 -13.06
C GLY A 354 -10.72 1.19 -13.36
N ARG A 355 -9.56 1.64 -13.88
CA ARG A 355 -8.44 0.78 -14.26
C ARG A 355 -7.14 1.22 -13.56
N PRO A 356 -6.33 0.26 -13.08
CA PRO A 356 -5.02 0.59 -12.51
C PRO A 356 -4.05 1.03 -13.61
N ALA A 357 -3.09 1.88 -13.24
CA ALA A 357 -2.08 2.40 -14.17
C ALA A 357 -1.17 1.30 -14.75
N LEU A 358 -0.82 0.29 -13.93
CA LEU A 358 0.06 -0.82 -14.31
C LEU A 358 -0.75 -2.00 -14.82
N ARG A 359 -0.39 -2.50 -16.00
CA ARG A 359 -1.08 -3.60 -16.67
C ARG A 359 -0.09 -4.66 -17.13
N LEU A 360 -0.32 -5.90 -16.74
CA LEU A 360 0.55 -7.03 -17.02
C LEU A 360 0.35 -7.52 -18.46
N ARG A 361 1.42 -7.58 -19.24
CA ARG A 361 1.46 -8.10 -20.60
C ARG A 361 1.41 -9.63 -20.57
N LEU A 362 0.26 -10.21 -20.94
CA LEU A 362 0.07 -11.66 -20.89
C LEU A 362 1.01 -12.41 -21.84
N VAL A 363 1.28 -11.85 -23.02
CA VAL A 363 2.22 -12.45 -23.99
C VAL A 363 3.64 -12.53 -23.42
N ALA A 364 4.09 -11.48 -22.73
CA ALA A 364 5.42 -11.46 -22.12
C ALA A 364 5.50 -12.42 -20.93
N LEU A 365 4.47 -12.46 -20.08
CA LEU A 365 4.39 -13.44 -19.00
C LEU A 365 4.41 -14.89 -19.54
N GLN A 366 3.70 -15.16 -20.64
CA GLN A 366 3.72 -16.47 -21.30
C GLN A 366 5.14 -16.85 -21.75
N ARG A 367 5.84 -15.92 -22.42
CA ARG A 367 7.23 -16.13 -22.88
C ARG A 367 8.17 -16.41 -21.70
N LEU A 368 8.04 -15.68 -20.60
CA LEU A 368 8.81 -15.90 -19.38
C LEU A 368 8.56 -17.30 -18.81
N LEU A 369 7.29 -17.71 -18.68
CA LEU A 369 6.92 -19.01 -18.15
C LEU A 369 7.41 -20.16 -19.04
N VAL A 370 7.38 -20.00 -20.37
CA VAL A 370 7.97 -20.96 -21.32
C VAL A 370 9.47 -21.15 -21.07
N ARG A 371 10.21 -20.06 -20.83
CA ARG A 371 11.65 -20.14 -20.50
C ARG A 371 11.88 -20.86 -19.19
N ILE A 372 11.10 -20.54 -18.15
CA ILE A 372 11.19 -21.19 -16.85
C ILE A 372 10.90 -22.70 -16.97
N VAL A 373 9.83 -23.10 -17.66
CA VAL A 373 9.49 -24.52 -17.89
C VAL A 373 10.63 -25.25 -18.62
N ARG A 374 11.19 -24.64 -19.66
CA ARG A 374 12.32 -25.24 -20.41
C ARG A 374 13.60 -25.31 -19.57
N ALA A 375 13.85 -24.34 -18.69
CA ALA A 375 14.99 -24.36 -17.78
C ALA A 375 14.85 -25.47 -16.73
N LEU A 376 13.63 -25.66 -16.19
CA LEU A 376 13.37 -26.65 -15.14
C LEU A 376 13.25 -28.09 -15.66
N LEU A 377 12.61 -28.29 -16.82
CA LEU A 377 12.30 -29.63 -17.34
C LEU A 377 13.13 -30.04 -18.57
N GLY A 378 13.86 -29.10 -19.18
CA GLY A 378 14.68 -29.31 -20.36
C GLY A 378 14.09 -28.73 -21.67
N PRO A 379 14.93 -28.44 -22.67
CA PRO A 379 14.55 -27.69 -23.87
C PRO A 379 13.58 -28.43 -24.81
N HIS A 380 13.52 -29.76 -24.73
CA HIS A 380 12.71 -30.62 -25.59
C HIS A 380 11.33 -30.97 -25.01
N VAL A 381 10.98 -30.44 -23.84
CA VAL A 381 9.69 -30.73 -23.20
C VAL A 381 8.55 -30.02 -23.94
N GLY A 382 7.50 -30.78 -24.25
CA GLY A 382 6.29 -30.26 -24.86
C GLY A 382 5.63 -29.22 -23.94
N LEU A 383 5.25 -28.07 -24.51
CA LEU A 383 4.61 -27.01 -23.74
C LEU A 383 3.16 -27.38 -23.44
N PRO A 384 2.71 -27.17 -22.20
CA PRO A 384 1.35 -27.47 -21.82
C PRO A 384 0.38 -26.48 -22.46
N ALA A 385 -0.65 -26.98 -23.15
CA ALA A 385 -1.74 -26.16 -23.67
C ALA A 385 -2.85 -26.02 -22.62
N GLY A 386 -3.33 -24.79 -22.42
CA GLY A 386 -4.45 -24.51 -21.52
C GLY A 386 -5.77 -24.36 -22.27
N ASN A 387 -6.68 -25.31 -22.09
CA ASN A 387 -8.03 -25.24 -22.67
C ASN A 387 -9.12 -24.90 -21.64
N ARG A 388 -8.74 -24.68 -20.36
CA ARG A 388 -9.68 -24.43 -19.26
C ARG A 388 -9.13 -23.38 -18.30
N PRO A 389 -10.00 -22.56 -17.69
CA PRO A 389 -9.60 -21.65 -16.63
C PRO A 389 -9.19 -22.44 -15.38
N THR A 390 -8.08 -22.05 -14.77
CA THR A 390 -7.62 -22.55 -13.48
C THR A 390 -7.92 -21.49 -12.42
N SER A 391 -9.06 -21.62 -11.74
CA SER A 391 -9.51 -20.68 -10.68
C SER A 391 -8.44 -20.44 -9.61
N HIS A 392 -7.66 -21.48 -9.28
CA HIS A 392 -6.50 -21.40 -8.41
C HIS A 392 -5.43 -20.42 -8.92
N ALA A 393 -5.01 -20.58 -10.19
CA ALA A 393 -4.02 -19.70 -10.80
C ALA A 393 -4.53 -18.26 -10.95
N ALA A 394 -5.81 -18.10 -11.31
CA ALA A 394 -6.45 -16.79 -11.37
C ALA A 394 -6.42 -16.08 -10.02
N THR A 395 -6.74 -16.79 -8.93
CA THR A 395 -6.75 -16.22 -7.57
C THR A 395 -5.37 -15.79 -7.12
N LEU A 396 -4.36 -16.65 -7.27
CA LEU A 396 -2.99 -16.31 -6.87
C LEU A 396 -2.41 -15.16 -7.70
N LEU A 397 -2.71 -15.12 -9.00
CA LEU A 397 -2.28 -14.03 -9.87
C LEU A 397 -2.97 -12.71 -9.50
N GLU A 398 -4.26 -12.73 -9.21
CA GLU A 398 -5.01 -11.56 -8.72
C GLU A 398 -4.41 -11.06 -7.40
N MET A 399 -4.17 -11.92 -6.41
CA MET A 399 -3.52 -11.53 -5.15
C MET A 399 -2.11 -10.94 -5.36
N ALA A 400 -1.33 -11.53 -6.27
CA ALA A 400 0.00 -11.04 -6.61
C ALA A 400 -0.07 -9.63 -7.22
N LEU A 401 -1.03 -9.38 -8.12
CA LEU A 401 -1.25 -8.07 -8.73
C LEU A 401 -1.80 -7.03 -7.74
N GLN A 402 -2.68 -7.43 -6.82
CA GLN A 402 -3.15 -6.55 -5.73
C GLN A 402 -1.98 -6.14 -4.81
N THR A 403 -1.10 -7.10 -4.47
CA THR A 403 0.09 -6.85 -3.64
C THR A 403 1.14 -6.01 -4.39
N HIS A 404 1.32 -6.25 -5.69
CA HIS A 404 2.19 -5.45 -6.55
C HIS A 404 1.73 -3.99 -6.61
N GLY A 405 0.42 -3.77 -6.79
CA GLY A 405 -0.20 -2.44 -6.74
C GLY A 405 0.01 -1.74 -5.39
N LEU A 406 -0.07 -2.48 -4.28
CA LEU A 406 0.23 -1.93 -2.95
C LEU A 406 1.66 -1.39 -2.86
N LEU A 407 2.66 -2.12 -3.36
CA LEU A 407 4.06 -1.70 -3.29
C LEU A 407 4.42 -0.61 -4.30
N CYS A 408 3.83 -0.66 -5.51
CA CYS A 408 4.23 0.20 -6.63
C CYS A 408 3.34 1.44 -6.82
N SER A 409 2.07 1.38 -6.42
CA SER A 409 1.04 2.32 -6.89
C SER A 409 0.25 3.01 -5.77
N GLY A 410 0.67 2.91 -4.51
CA GLY A 410 0.06 3.68 -3.43
C GLY A 410 -1.11 3.00 -2.72
N GLY A 411 -1.15 1.67 -2.70
CA GLY A 411 -2.17 0.91 -1.97
C GLY A 411 -2.78 -0.22 -2.80
N VAL A 412 -3.62 -1.01 -2.14
CA VAL A 412 -4.34 -2.12 -2.78
C VAL A 412 -5.34 -1.58 -3.81
N PRO A 413 -5.29 -2.01 -5.08
CA PRO A 413 -6.24 -1.60 -6.11
C PRO A 413 -7.71 -1.86 -5.79
N SER A 414 -8.04 -2.96 -5.09
CA SER A 414 -9.41 -3.27 -4.67
C SER A 414 -9.48 -3.80 -3.23
N GLN A 415 -9.82 -2.92 -2.29
CA GLN A 415 -10.00 -3.27 -0.87
C GLN A 415 -11.17 -4.25 -0.64
N ALA A 416 -12.15 -4.26 -1.54
CA ALA A 416 -13.36 -5.08 -1.43
C ALA A 416 -13.25 -6.46 -2.09
N TRP A 417 -12.12 -6.76 -2.76
CA TRP A 417 -11.95 -8.03 -3.46
C TRP A 417 -11.70 -9.18 -2.47
N SER A 418 -12.31 -10.33 -2.77
CA SER A 418 -12.10 -11.60 -2.06
C SER A 418 -12.14 -12.77 -3.05
N PRO A 419 -11.41 -13.87 -2.80
CA PRO A 419 -11.49 -15.06 -3.64
C PRO A 419 -12.84 -15.78 -3.55
N THR A 420 -13.56 -15.63 -2.45
CA THR A 420 -14.94 -16.13 -2.35
C THR A 420 -15.89 -15.20 -3.10
N PRO A 421 -16.71 -15.73 -4.03
CA PRO A 421 -17.62 -14.91 -4.81
C PRO A 421 -18.72 -14.27 -3.94
N ASP A 422 -19.16 -13.08 -4.33
CA ASP A 422 -20.33 -12.44 -3.73
C ASP A 422 -21.61 -13.10 -4.26
N PRO A 423 -22.42 -13.77 -3.41
CA PRO A 423 -23.67 -14.40 -3.83
C PRO A 423 -24.68 -13.40 -4.42
N ALA A 424 -24.57 -12.10 -4.09
CA ALA A 424 -25.43 -11.07 -4.65
C ALA A 424 -25.05 -10.70 -6.10
N ALA A 425 -23.80 -10.91 -6.52
CA ALA A 425 -23.36 -10.62 -7.88
C ALA A 425 -23.84 -11.68 -8.90
N ALA A 426 -24.04 -12.92 -8.44
CA ALA A 426 -24.47 -14.06 -9.26
C ALA A 426 -25.91 -13.91 -9.82
N SER A 427 -26.75 -13.05 -9.25
CA SER A 427 -28.12 -12.82 -9.73
C SER A 427 -28.22 -11.83 -10.90
N SER A 428 -27.14 -11.13 -11.24
CA SER A 428 -27.20 -9.95 -12.13
C SER A 428 -26.67 -10.14 -13.56
N LYS A 429 -25.99 -11.25 -13.90
CA LYS A 429 -25.45 -11.49 -15.24
C LYS A 429 -25.65 -12.93 -15.70
N SER A 430 -26.65 -13.19 -16.54
CA SER A 430 -26.97 -14.50 -17.12
C SER A 430 -26.00 -14.99 -18.22
N GLY A 431 -24.70 -14.69 -18.11
CA GLY A 431 -23.72 -15.04 -19.15
C GLY A 431 -22.26 -15.11 -18.71
N ALA A 432 -21.95 -14.97 -17.41
CA ALA A 432 -20.58 -15.18 -16.92
C ALA A 432 -20.27 -16.68 -16.81
N PRO A 433 -19.04 -17.13 -17.12
CA PRO A 433 -18.70 -18.54 -17.05
C PRO A 433 -18.89 -19.03 -15.62
N THR A 434 -19.68 -20.11 -15.48
CA THR A 434 -19.95 -20.90 -14.27
C THR A 434 -19.26 -20.41 -13.00
N VAL A 435 -20.03 -19.68 -12.17
CA VAL A 435 -19.70 -19.36 -10.78
C VAL A 435 -19.35 -20.67 -10.07
N LEU A 436 -18.07 -20.88 -9.79
CA LEU A 436 -17.60 -22.05 -9.09
C LEU A 436 -18.05 -21.97 -7.63
N ASN A 437 -19.08 -22.74 -7.30
CA ASN A 437 -19.52 -23.02 -5.93
C ASN A 437 -18.38 -23.70 -5.16
N GLY A 438 -17.56 -22.90 -4.50
CA GLY A 438 -16.57 -23.35 -3.55
C GLY A 438 -15.93 -22.14 -2.88
N THR A 439 -16.08 -22.02 -1.56
CA THR A 439 -15.22 -21.16 -0.74
C THR A 439 -13.78 -21.55 -1.04
N VAL A 440 -13.06 -20.70 -1.79
CA VAL A 440 -11.71 -21.01 -2.22
C VAL A 440 -10.78 -20.68 -1.05
N LEU A 441 -10.38 -21.71 -0.31
CA LEU A 441 -9.67 -21.56 0.96
C LEU A 441 -8.21 -21.16 0.74
N LEU A 442 -7.89 -19.91 1.05
CA LEU A 442 -6.57 -19.28 0.88
C LEU A 442 -5.39 -20.06 1.50
N ASP A 443 -5.57 -20.73 2.64
CA ASP A 443 -4.51 -21.51 3.30
C ASP A 443 -4.23 -22.87 2.65
N LYS A 444 -5.05 -23.29 1.69
CA LYS A 444 -4.88 -24.55 0.94
C LYS A 444 -4.42 -24.33 -0.48
N PHE A 445 -3.96 -23.14 -0.85
CA PHE A 445 -3.44 -22.89 -2.17
C PHE A 445 -2.02 -23.46 -2.31
N PRO A 446 -1.83 -24.66 -2.90
CA PRO A 446 -0.48 -25.14 -3.16
C PRO A 446 0.19 -24.19 -4.15
N ARG A 447 1.51 -24.05 -4.05
CA ARG A 447 2.29 -23.33 -5.05
C ARG A 447 2.02 -23.94 -6.42
N LEU A 448 1.90 -23.09 -7.43
CA LEU A 448 1.71 -23.52 -8.82
C LEU A 448 3.04 -24.01 -9.39
N SER A 449 3.01 -25.10 -10.15
CA SER A 449 4.11 -25.38 -11.06
C SER A 449 4.09 -24.35 -12.20
N ALA A 450 5.24 -24.12 -12.84
CA ALA A 450 5.33 -23.18 -13.96
C ALA A 450 4.41 -23.59 -15.11
N GLU A 451 4.20 -24.90 -15.31
CA GLU A 451 3.27 -25.44 -16.30
C GLU A 451 1.82 -25.05 -16.02
N MET A 452 1.37 -25.10 -14.76
CA MET A 452 -0.01 -24.76 -14.41
C MET A 452 -0.31 -23.28 -14.62
N LEU A 453 0.64 -22.39 -14.29
CA LEU A 453 0.47 -20.97 -14.59
C LEU A 453 0.56 -20.70 -16.10
N LEU A 454 1.45 -21.39 -16.82
CA LEU A 454 1.54 -21.28 -18.28
C LEU A 454 0.25 -21.72 -18.98
N GLN A 455 -0.37 -22.82 -18.53
CA GLN A 455 -1.69 -23.25 -19.01
C GLN A 455 -2.72 -22.13 -18.78
N HIS A 456 -2.75 -21.54 -17.59
CA HIS A 456 -3.69 -20.46 -17.28
C HIS A 456 -3.51 -19.25 -18.21
N VAL A 457 -2.27 -18.78 -18.37
CA VAL A 457 -1.95 -17.62 -19.22
C VAL A 457 -2.27 -17.91 -20.68
N THR A 458 -1.98 -19.12 -21.16
CA THR A 458 -2.32 -19.56 -22.53
C THR A 458 -3.83 -19.58 -22.73
N TYR A 459 -4.58 -20.04 -21.73
CA TYR A 459 -6.04 -20.00 -21.75
C TYR A 459 -6.55 -18.55 -21.85
N LEU A 460 -6.05 -17.63 -21.02
CA LEU A 460 -6.41 -16.21 -21.06
C LEU A 460 -6.16 -15.60 -22.44
N LEU A 461 -4.97 -15.82 -23.02
CA LEU A 461 -4.62 -15.33 -24.35
C LEU A 461 -5.57 -15.85 -25.44
N SER A 462 -5.97 -17.11 -25.39
CA SER A 462 -6.89 -17.71 -26.37
C SER A 462 -8.34 -17.20 -26.25
N HIS A 463 -8.71 -16.68 -25.09
CA HIS A 463 -10.07 -16.22 -24.78
C HIS A 463 -10.23 -14.70 -24.81
N GLU A 464 -9.20 -13.92 -24.49
CA GLU A 464 -9.17 -12.47 -24.70
C GLU A 464 -9.05 -12.11 -26.19
N ALA A 465 -8.43 -12.98 -27.01
CA ALA A 465 -8.31 -12.80 -28.46
C ALA A 465 -9.60 -13.06 -29.25
N LYS A 466 -10.71 -13.48 -28.60
CA LYS A 466 -12.01 -13.61 -29.27
C LYS A 466 -12.78 -12.29 -29.19
N PRO A 467 -13.00 -11.57 -30.31
CA PRO A 467 -13.83 -10.38 -30.30
C PRO A 467 -15.22 -10.76 -29.77
N HIS A 468 -15.71 -10.01 -28.79
CA HIS A 468 -17.11 -10.08 -28.37
C HIS A 468 -17.98 -9.64 -29.57
N THR A 469 -18.40 -10.58 -30.41
CA THR A 469 -19.53 -10.39 -31.32
C THR A 469 -20.81 -10.51 -30.51
N GLY A 470 -21.05 -9.54 -29.63
CA GLY A 470 -22.32 -9.37 -28.95
C GLY A 470 -23.08 -8.23 -29.63
N ASN A 471 -24.07 -8.57 -30.45
CA ASN A 471 -25.07 -7.62 -30.89
C ASN A 471 -25.76 -7.06 -29.63
N SER A 472 -25.47 -5.81 -29.29
CA SER A 472 -26.28 -5.02 -28.36
C SER A 472 -26.54 -3.68 -29.01
N ALA A 473 -27.66 -3.63 -29.71
CA ALA A 473 -28.36 -2.40 -29.99
C ALA A 473 -28.84 -1.86 -28.64
N ASP A 474 -28.07 -0.97 -28.03
CA ASP A 474 -28.56 0.05 -27.09
C ASP A 474 -27.45 1.08 -26.82
N GLY A 475 -27.46 2.13 -27.64
CA GLY A 475 -27.48 3.54 -27.20
C GLY A 475 -26.45 4.12 -26.23
N ALA A 476 -25.38 3.44 -25.84
CA ALA A 476 -24.24 4.03 -25.15
C ALA A 476 -23.00 3.83 -26.02
N ALA A 477 -22.38 4.92 -26.47
CA ALA A 477 -21.26 4.91 -27.43
C ALA A 477 -20.06 4.11 -26.88
N THR A 478 -20.07 2.80 -27.13
CA THR A 478 -18.90 1.94 -27.16
C THR A 478 -18.06 2.37 -28.35
N PHE A 479 -17.07 3.23 -28.10
CA PHE A 479 -16.01 3.46 -29.06
C PHE A 479 -15.28 2.13 -29.27
N ALA A 480 -15.51 1.53 -30.43
CA ALA A 480 -14.70 0.44 -30.95
C ALA A 480 -13.22 0.89 -30.91
N PRO A 481 -12.29 0.07 -30.40
CA PRO A 481 -10.87 0.37 -30.55
C PRO A 481 -10.57 0.46 -32.04
N SER A 482 -9.91 1.55 -32.45
CA SER A 482 -9.45 1.72 -33.82
C SER A 482 -8.65 0.47 -34.22
N ALA A 483 -9.04 -0.15 -35.33
CA ALA A 483 -8.64 -1.50 -35.78
C ALA A 483 -7.16 -1.64 -36.23
N LYS A 484 -6.21 -1.06 -35.48
CA LYS A 484 -4.75 -1.23 -35.64
C LYS A 484 -4.02 -1.22 -34.29
N GLU A 485 -4.62 -1.70 -33.21
CA GLU A 485 -3.81 -2.08 -32.05
C GLU A 485 -3.13 -3.43 -32.36
N ASP A 486 -1.79 -3.43 -32.26
CA ASP A 486 -0.92 -4.58 -32.51
C ASP A 486 -1.54 -5.88 -31.95
N SER A 487 -1.48 -6.98 -32.71
CA SER A 487 -1.95 -8.30 -32.27
C SER A 487 -1.21 -8.89 -31.04
N ASP A 488 -0.35 -8.09 -30.40
CA ASP A 488 0.44 -8.35 -29.19
C ASP A 488 -0.22 -7.81 -27.89
N SER A 489 -1.42 -7.21 -27.97
CA SER A 489 -1.97 -6.33 -26.92
C SER A 489 -2.91 -7.00 -25.89
N ALA A 490 -2.61 -8.21 -25.42
CA ALA A 490 -3.38 -8.84 -24.33
C ALA A 490 -2.84 -8.44 -22.95
N TYR A 491 -3.68 -7.81 -22.13
CA TYR A 491 -3.30 -7.26 -20.82
C TYR A 491 -4.19 -7.77 -19.71
N LEU A 492 -3.57 -8.11 -18.58
CA LEU A 492 -4.24 -8.39 -17.33
C LEU A 492 -4.03 -7.25 -16.33
N SER A 493 -5.09 -6.83 -15.67
CA SER A 493 -5.06 -5.82 -14.60
C SER A 493 -5.71 -6.40 -13.35
N PRO A 494 -5.21 -6.11 -12.15
CA PRO A 494 -5.96 -6.43 -10.94
C PRO A 494 -7.32 -5.73 -10.97
N GLN A 495 -8.31 -6.34 -10.33
CA GLN A 495 -9.57 -5.67 -10.07
C GLN A 495 -9.32 -4.35 -9.35
N HIS A 496 -9.99 -3.30 -9.79
CA HIS A 496 -9.87 -1.98 -9.18
C HIS A 496 -11.24 -1.51 -8.70
N THR A 497 -11.33 -1.19 -7.41
CA THR A 497 -12.54 -0.63 -6.83
C THR A 497 -12.18 0.54 -5.94
N ARG A 498 -12.84 1.68 -6.18
CA ARG A 498 -12.70 2.90 -5.36
C ARG A 498 -13.65 2.89 -4.17
N HIS A 499 -13.70 1.77 -3.46
CA HIS A 499 -14.46 1.68 -2.21
C HIS A 499 -13.54 2.08 -1.08
N PHE A 500 -14.05 2.92 -0.17
CA PHE A 500 -13.37 3.10 1.12
C PHE A 500 -13.27 1.74 1.80
N GLY A 501 -12.16 1.54 2.52
CA GLY A 501 -11.95 0.32 3.32
C GLY A 501 -13.01 0.19 4.41
N LEU A 502 -12.84 -0.80 5.29
CA LEU A 502 -13.74 -1.00 6.41
C LEU A 502 -13.37 -0.07 7.57
N THR A 503 -14.32 0.34 8.39
CA THR A 503 -14.02 1.02 9.65
C THR A 503 -13.37 0.06 10.65
N GLY A 504 -12.80 0.60 11.74
CA GLY A 504 -12.24 -0.23 12.81
C GLY A 504 -13.27 -1.16 13.43
N VAL A 505 -14.50 -0.67 13.62
CA VAL A 505 -15.61 -1.47 14.17
C VAL A 505 -16.13 -2.51 13.18
N GLU A 506 -16.20 -2.19 11.89
CA GLU A 506 -16.51 -3.20 10.87
C GLU A 506 -15.42 -4.29 10.85
N THR A 507 -14.16 -3.91 10.96
CA THR A 507 -13.04 -4.85 11.04
C THR A 507 -13.12 -5.71 12.30
N LEU A 508 -13.49 -5.15 13.46
CA LEU A 508 -13.75 -5.90 14.69
C LEU A 508 -14.80 -6.99 14.47
N LEU A 509 -15.97 -6.64 13.92
CA LEU A 509 -17.06 -7.60 13.70
C LEU A 509 -16.72 -8.70 12.70
N LEU A 510 -15.95 -8.37 11.67
CA LEU A 510 -15.57 -9.34 10.64
C LEU A 510 -14.45 -10.28 11.09
N THR A 511 -13.54 -9.80 11.94
CA THR A 511 -12.39 -10.57 12.40
C THR A 511 -12.65 -11.33 13.69
N ALA A 512 -13.61 -10.91 14.52
CA ALA A 512 -13.93 -11.57 15.78
C ALA A 512 -14.27 -13.06 15.57
N THR A 513 -13.58 -13.92 16.34
CA THR A 513 -13.83 -15.37 16.34
C THR A 513 -14.86 -15.78 17.39
N GLN A 514 -15.12 -14.90 18.36
CA GLN A 514 -16.06 -15.12 19.46
C GLN A 514 -16.87 -13.84 19.70
N ALA A 515 -18.16 -13.99 20.01
CA ALA A 515 -19.04 -12.88 20.32
C ALA A 515 -18.54 -12.04 21.51
N ASP A 516 -17.90 -12.68 22.49
CA ASP A 516 -17.36 -12.01 23.68
C ASP A 516 -16.35 -10.92 23.35
N GLN A 517 -15.54 -11.09 22.29
CA GLN A 517 -14.59 -10.07 21.86
C GLN A 517 -15.30 -8.80 21.39
N VAL A 518 -16.40 -8.97 20.64
CA VAL A 518 -17.25 -7.86 20.19
C VAL A 518 -17.90 -7.19 21.39
N ASN A 519 -18.48 -7.98 22.30
CA ASN A 519 -19.20 -7.48 23.47
C ASN A 519 -18.29 -6.73 24.45
N GLN A 520 -17.00 -7.06 24.51
CA GLN A 520 -16.02 -6.35 25.33
C GLN A 520 -15.52 -5.06 24.68
N ILE A 521 -15.31 -5.05 23.36
CA ILE A 521 -14.62 -3.94 22.68
C ILE A 521 -15.61 -2.91 22.10
N LEU A 522 -16.71 -3.34 21.48
CA LEU A 522 -17.67 -2.43 20.83
C LEU A 522 -18.18 -1.32 21.76
N PRO A 523 -18.54 -1.59 23.03
CA PRO A 523 -19.00 -0.55 23.95
C PRO A 523 -17.96 0.56 24.19
N LEU A 524 -16.66 0.25 24.08
CA LEU A 524 -15.58 1.25 24.22
C LEU A 524 -15.62 2.27 23.08
N TYR A 525 -16.07 1.86 21.89
CA TYR A 525 -16.18 2.75 20.73
C TYR A 525 -17.54 3.42 20.62
N ALA A 526 -18.60 2.69 21.01
CA ALA A 526 -19.99 3.06 20.84
C ALA A 526 -20.63 3.57 22.14
N ARG A 527 -19.85 4.19 23.06
CA ARG A 527 -20.38 4.84 24.27
C ARG A 527 -21.27 3.95 25.14
N GLY A 528 -20.88 2.69 25.31
CA GLY A 528 -21.65 1.71 26.09
C GLY A 528 -22.69 0.93 25.29
N HIS A 529 -23.02 1.34 24.05
CA HIS A 529 -23.98 0.61 23.22
C HIS A 529 -23.40 -0.74 22.76
N THR A 530 -24.25 -1.77 22.76
CA THR A 530 -23.93 -3.15 22.37
C THR A 530 -24.74 -3.58 21.15
N LEU A 531 -24.36 -4.71 20.55
CA LEU A 531 -25.21 -5.39 19.57
C LEU A 531 -26.39 -6.09 20.27
N PRO A 532 -27.52 -6.30 19.57
CA PRO A 532 -28.58 -7.18 20.06
C PRO A 532 -28.06 -8.62 20.27
N ASP A 533 -28.70 -9.34 21.18
CA ASP A 533 -28.33 -10.71 21.54
C ASP A 533 -28.29 -11.63 20.32
N GLY A 534 -27.27 -12.50 20.26
CA GLY A 534 -27.05 -13.46 19.17
C GLY A 534 -26.53 -12.87 17.85
N VAL A 535 -26.55 -11.55 17.66
CA VAL A 535 -26.12 -10.92 16.39
C VAL A 535 -24.62 -11.02 16.19
N ALA A 536 -23.83 -10.79 17.24
CA ALA A 536 -22.37 -10.94 17.16
C ALA A 536 -21.99 -12.39 16.82
N GLU A 537 -22.71 -13.38 17.35
CA GLU A 537 -22.51 -14.80 17.06
C GLU A 537 -22.91 -15.15 15.62
N ASP A 538 -24.06 -14.69 15.14
CA ASP A 538 -24.49 -14.87 13.75
C ASP A 538 -23.46 -14.28 12.76
N ILE A 539 -22.97 -13.07 13.03
CA ILE A 539 -21.91 -12.46 12.24
C ILE A 539 -20.64 -13.30 12.31
N ALA A 540 -20.18 -13.74 13.49
CA ALA A 540 -18.97 -14.56 13.65
C ALA A 540 -19.06 -15.97 13.02
N GLN A 541 -20.26 -16.52 12.86
CA GLN A 541 -20.49 -17.85 12.25
C GLN A 541 -20.69 -17.80 10.72
N THR A 542 -21.00 -16.64 10.15
CA THR A 542 -21.25 -16.47 8.70
C THR A 542 -19.99 -16.74 7.84
N ARG A 543 -19.91 -17.87 7.13
CA ARG A 543 -18.68 -18.22 6.39
C ARG A 543 -18.34 -17.31 5.21
N ASN A 544 -19.35 -16.88 4.45
CA ASN A 544 -19.14 -16.01 3.30
C ASN A 544 -18.85 -14.58 3.76
N ILE A 545 -17.68 -14.05 3.38
CA ILE A 545 -17.24 -12.74 3.85
C ILE A 545 -18.12 -11.59 3.35
N HIS A 546 -18.63 -11.66 2.12
CA HIS A 546 -19.53 -10.63 1.56
C HIS A 546 -20.88 -10.60 2.29
N GLU A 547 -21.40 -11.76 2.67
CA GLU A 547 -22.58 -11.85 3.53
C GLU A 547 -22.32 -11.28 4.92
N ALA A 548 -21.18 -11.61 5.52
CA ALA A 548 -20.79 -11.08 6.83
C ALA A 548 -20.66 -9.54 6.80
N VAL A 549 -20.10 -8.96 5.72
CA VAL A 549 -20.04 -7.50 5.52
C VAL A 549 -21.44 -6.90 5.46
N ARG A 550 -22.37 -7.49 4.71
CA ARG A 550 -23.75 -6.99 4.60
C ARG A 550 -24.48 -7.03 5.95
N LYS A 551 -24.34 -8.12 6.70
CA LYS A 551 -24.89 -8.25 8.07
C LYS A 551 -24.30 -7.20 9.00
N THR A 552 -22.98 -7.06 8.98
CA THR A 552 -22.23 -6.07 9.77
C THR A 552 -22.74 -4.65 9.52
N LYS A 553 -22.79 -4.21 8.26
CA LYS A 553 -23.25 -2.86 7.89
C LYS A 553 -24.69 -2.58 8.32
N ARG A 554 -25.59 -3.56 8.14
CA ARG A 554 -27.01 -3.44 8.51
C ARG A 554 -27.22 -3.27 10.01
N VAL A 555 -26.41 -3.96 10.82
CA VAL A 555 -26.54 -3.94 12.28
C VAL A 555 -25.88 -2.68 12.84
N LEU A 556 -24.67 -2.36 12.36
CA LEU A 556 -23.93 -1.20 12.83
C LEU A 556 -24.64 0.13 12.56
N SER A 557 -25.39 0.26 11.45
CA SER A 557 -26.11 1.51 11.17
C SER A 557 -27.05 1.91 12.32
N ARG A 558 -27.71 0.93 12.96
CA ARG A 558 -28.60 1.17 14.11
C ARG A 558 -27.84 1.59 15.37
N VAL A 559 -26.70 0.94 15.64
CA VAL A 559 -25.86 1.25 16.81
C VAL A 559 -25.23 2.62 16.67
N LEU A 560 -24.77 2.98 15.46
CA LEU A 560 -24.23 4.29 15.13
C LEU A 560 -25.27 5.39 15.27
N GLU A 561 -26.51 5.17 14.80
CA GLU A 561 -27.62 6.10 15.00
C GLU A 561 -27.87 6.35 16.49
N GLN A 562 -27.96 5.29 17.31
CA GLN A 562 -28.15 5.41 18.76
C GLN A 562 -27.02 6.18 19.45
N ALA A 563 -25.76 5.81 19.16
CA ALA A 563 -24.60 6.49 19.73
C ALA A 563 -24.52 7.97 19.32
N SER A 564 -24.92 8.30 18.09
CA SER A 564 -24.98 9.68 17.60
C SER A 564 -26.05 10.51 18.29
N GLN A 565 -27.23 9.92 18.55
CA GLN A 565 -28.33 10.57 19.28
C GLN A 565 -27.94 10.85 20.73
N GLU A 566 -27.24 9.91 21.37
CA GLU A 566 -26.75 10.08 22.74
C GLU A 566 -25.69 11.18 22.82
N LEU A 567 -24.76 11.23 21.87
CA LEU A 567 -23.79 12.32 21.77
C LEU A 567 -24.47 13.69 21.58
N ALA A 568 -25.50 13.76 20.75
CA ALA A 568 -26.27 14.99 20.54
C ALA A 568 -27.00 15.44 21.83
N ARG A 569 -27.56 14.49 22.59
CA ARG A 569 -28.20 14.77 23.89
C ARG A 569 -27.20 15.30 24.91
N GLN A 570 -26.04 14.66 25.05
CA GLN A 570 -24.98 15.09 25.98
C GLN A 570 -24.41 16.46 25.63
N SER A 571 -24.32 16.77 24.34
CA SER A 571 -23.87 18.10 23.87
C SER A 571 -24.93 19.18 24.14
N ALA A 572 -26.22 18.83 24.10
CA ALA A 572 -27.32 19.74 24.41
C ALA A 572 -27.48 20.01 25.91
N THR A 573 -27.24 19.02 26.77
CA THR A 573 -27.35 19.16 28.23
C THR A 573 -26.12 19.81 28.88
N GLY A 574 -24.97 19.89 28.19
CA GLY A 574 -23.78 20.60 28.65
C GLY A 574 -23.79 22.12 28.46
N ALA A 575 -24.87 22.68 27.88
CA ALA A 575 -25.01 24.12 27.65
C ALA A 575 -25.61 24.88 28.84
N ASP A 576 -26.29 24.20 29.77
CA ASP A 576 -26.95 24.81 30.92
C ASP A 576 -26.36 24.29 32.24
N GLY A 577 -25.58 25.15 32.89
CA GLY A 577 -25.25 25.20 34.33
C GLY A 577 -25.21 23.93 35.21
N GLU A 578 -24.06 23.74 35.86
CA GLU A 578 -23.88 23.09 37.17
C GLU A 578 -24.73 21.85 37.50
N SER A 579 -24.16 20.65 37.31
CA SER A 579 -24.43 19.55 38.25
C SER A 579 -23.41 18.42 38.20
N ASN A 580 -22.95 18.05 39.38
CA ASN A 580 -22.21 16.84 39.70
C ASN A 580 -22.99 15.59 39.24
N SER A 581 -22.53 14.91 38.18
CA SER A 581 -22.93 13.53 37.89
C SER A 581 -21.70 12.67 37.59
N THR A 582 -21.40 11.77 38.52
CA THR A 582 -20.28 10.83 38.52
C THR A 582 -20.55 9.59 37.66
N ALA A 583 -20.98 9.79 36.41
CA ALA A 583 -21.23 8.67 35.48
C ALA A 583 -20.93 8.98 33.99
N ALA A 584 -20.15 10.02 33.71
CA ALA A 584 -19.53 10.18 32.40
C ALA A 584 -18.12 9.59 32.49
N ALA A 585 -17.88 8.43 31.87
CA ALA A 585 -16.54 8.03 31.50
C ALA A 585 -16.05 9.02 30.44
N VAL A 586 -15.57 10.17 30.92
CA VAL A 586 -14.80 11.14 30.15
C VAL A 586 -13.55 10.38 29.71
N ASP A 587 -13.45 10.08 28.41
CA ASP A 587 -12.17 9.69 27.84
C ASP A 587 -11.18 10.82 28.16
N ALA A 588 -10.06 10.47 28.79
CA ALA A 588 -9.02 11.39 29.24
C ALA A 588 -8.34 12.21 28.12
N ALA A 589 -8.90 12.18 26.91
CA ALA A 589 -8.45 12.79 25.66
C ALA A 589 -9.27 14.03 25.23
N GLY A 590 -10.38 14.36 25.89
CA GLY A 590 -11.15 15.57 25.57
C GLY A 590 -11.84 15.58 24.20
N ASN A 591 -12.09 14.40 23.61
CA ASN A 591 -12.82 14.30 22.35
C ASN A 591 -14.33 14.26 22.59
N ASN A 592 -15.02 15.40 22.36
CA ASN A 592 -16.48 15.48 22.35
C ASN A 592 -17.12 14.82 21.10
N GLY A 593 -16.37 14.07 20.29
CA GLY A 593 -16.82 13.47 19.03
C GLY A 593 -17.06 11.95 19.09
N PRO A 594 -17.50 11.32 17.99
CA PRO A 594 -17.53 9.87 17.88
C PRO A 594 -16.11 9.29 17.89
N HIS A 595 -15.95 8.08 18.44
CA HIS A 595 -14.65 7.40 18.48
C HIS A 595 -14.11 7.16 17.05
N PRO A 596 -12.80 7.35 16.78
CA PRO A 596 -12.22 7.18 15.44
C PRO A 596 -12.45 5.81 14.79
N ALA A 597 -12.65 4.75 15.58
CA ALA A 597 -12.96 3.41 15.06
C ALA A 597 -14.30 3.32 14.30
N LEU A 598 -15.22 4.27 14.51
CA LEU A 598 -16.56 4.29 13.91
C LEU A 598 -16.61 4.95 12.53
N THR A 599 -15.53 5.62 12.10
CA THR A 599 -15.50 6.39 10.86
C THR A 599 -14.12 6.36 10.23
N HIS A 600 -14.04 6.77 8.96
CA HIS A 600 -12.74 7.00 8.34
C HIS A 600 -12.23 8.39 8.66
N LEU A 601 -10.95 8.48 9.00
CA LEU A 601 -10.26 9.75 9.19
C LEU A 601 -9.12 9.90 8.17
N PRO A 602 -8.85 11.13 7.69
CA PRO A 602 -7.67 11.40 6.88
C PRO A 602 -6.40 11.17 7.71
N SER A 603 -5.25 11.12 7.05
CA SER A 603 -3.96 11.21 7.71
C SER A 603 -3.75 12.63 8.26
N PHE A 604 -3.08 12.74 9.39
CA PHE A 604 -2.77 13.99 10.07
C PHE A 604 -1.44 14.53 9.54
N LEU A 605 -1.47 15.63 8.80
CA LEU A 605 -0.29 16.32 8.27
C LEU A 605 -0.01 17.57 9.11
N PHE A 606 1.17 17.65 9.70
CA PHE A 606 1.68 18.79 10.43
C PHE A 606 2.82 19.43 9.65
N VAL A 607 2.75 20.75 9.47
CA VAL A 607 3.74 21.51 8.72
C VAL A 607 4.25 22.67 9.54
N ARG A 608 5.57 22.73 9.74
CA ARG A 608 6.21 23.77 10.53
C ARG A 608 6.04 25.11 9.85
N THR A 609 5.37 26.03 10.53
CA THR A 609 4.93 27.30 9.96
C THR A 609 5.23 28.42 10.94
N ALA A 610 6.06 29.38 10.52
CA ALA A 610 6.34 30.55 11.33
C ALA A 610 5.04 31.31 11.65
N GLY A 611 4.82 31.60 12.94
CA GLY A 611 3.62 32.32 13.40
C GLY A 611 2.34 31.48 13.51
N ALA A 612 2.37 30.19 13.18
CA ALA A 612 1.20 29.33 13.37
C ALA A 612 0.87 29.15 14.86
N ARG A 613 -0.43 29.29 15.18
CA ARG A 613 -0.98 29.13 16.53
C ARG A 613 -1.57 27.75 16.79
N GLY A 614 -1.45 26.82 15.83
CA GLY A 614 -2.02 25.49 15.94
C GLY A 614 -1.44 24.73 17.13
N PRO A 615 -2.11 23.66 17.61
CA PRO A 615 -1.50 22.71 18.52
C PRO A 615 -0.69 21.65 17.73
N PRO A 616 0.64 21.52 17.93
CA PRO A 616 1.48 22.32 18.81
C PRO A 616 1.91 23.67 18.19
N PRO A 617 2.17 24.72 19.01
CA PRO A 617 2.52 26.04 18.52
C PRO A 617 3.70 26.02 17.53
N GLY A 618 3.61 26.82 16.46
CA GLY A 618 4.58 26.80 15.36
C GLY A 618 4.29 25.75 14.28
N TRP A 619 3.16 25.05 14.35
CA TRP A 619 2.73 24.07 13.35
C TRP A 619 1.33 24.38 12.81
N ALA A 620 1.17 24.23 11.50
CA ALA A 620 -0.10 24.18 10.81
C ALA A 620 -0.56 22.73 10.66
N TYR A 621 -1.87 22.50 10.70
CA TYR A 621 -2.47 21.17 10.65
C TYR A 621 -3.38 21.03 9.42
N TYR A 622 -3.26 19.91 8.72
CA TYR A 622 -4.06 19.55 7.55
C TYR A 622 -4.48 18.07 7.62
N GLY A 623 -5.72 17.79 7.23
CA GLY A 623 -6.15 16.42 6.92
C GLY A 623 -5.80 16.09 5.47
N VAL A 624 -5.08 15.00 5.23
CA VAL A 624 -4.71 14.58 3.87
C VAL A 624 -5.08 13.13 3.59
N HIS A 625 -5.46 12.85 2.35
CA HIS A 625 -5.64 11.50 1.85
C HIS A 625 -4.43 11.14 0.98
N LEU A 626 -3.58 10.26 1.51
CA LEU A 626 -2.34 9.86 0.86
C LEU A 626 -2.62 9.21 -0.51
N GLY A 627 -1.80 9.52 -1.51
CA GLY A 627 -1.80 8.90 -2.83
C GLY A 627 -2.88 9.42 -3.80
N ILE A 628 -3.98 10.00 -3.30
CA ILE A 628 -5.07 10.52 -4.15
C ILE A 628 -4.56 11.60 -5.11
N LYS A 629 -3.72 12.51 -4.61
CA LYS A 629 -3.14 13.57 -5.43
C LYS A 629 -2.23 12.98 -6.51
N ALA A 630 -1.36 12.05 -6.13
CA ALA A 630 -0.46 11.40 -7.07
C ALA A 630 -1.20 10.59 -8.15
N GLU A 631 -2.26 9.86 -7.79
CA GLU A 631 -3.11 9.12 -8.72
C GLU A 631 -3.83 10.07 -9.68
N ALA A 632 -4.46 11.13 -9.17
CA ALA A 632 -5.15 12.13 -9.99
C ALA A 632 -4.20 12.82 -10.98
N MET A 633 -2.92 12.96 -10.60
CA MET A 633 -1.88 13.49 -11.47
C MET A 633 -1.20 12.44 -12.34
N SER A 634 -1.62 11.17 -12.30
CA SER A 634 -0.94 10.05 -12.99
C SER A 634 0.57 10.07 -12.75
N MET A 635 0.99 10.36 -11.52
CA MET A 635 2.36 10.81 -11.24
C MET A 635 3.42 9.78 -11.62
N ARG A 636 3.12 8.50 -11.35
CA ARG A 636 3.98 7.38 -11.70
C ARG A 636 4.22 7.33 -13.21
N SER A 637 3.13 7.34 -13.99
CA SER A 637 3.20 7.35 -15.46
C SER A 637 3.92 8.59 -15.99
N ASN A 638 3.63 9.77 -15.45
CA ASN A 638 4.21 11.03 -15.93
C ASN A 638 5.72 11.15 -15.69
N LEU A 639 6.22 10.71 -14.52
CA LEU A 639 7.67 10.67 -14.27
C LEU A 639 8.39 9.64 -15.14
N ASN A 640 7.73 8.50 -15.37
CA ASN A 640 8.32 7.39 -16.11
C ASN A 640 8.22 7.57 -17.63
N ALA A 641 7.22 8.30 -18.13
CA ALA A 641 6.98 8.55 -19.55
C ALA A 641 7.76 9.76 -20.09
N SER A 642 8.24 10.66 -19.22
CA SER A 642 9.01 11.85 -19.59
C SER A 642 8.42 12.66 -20.77
N ASP A 643 7.11 12.92 -20.71
CA ASP A 643 6.43 13.79 -21.67
C ASP A 643 6.57 15.27 -21.25
N THR A 644 7.40 16.01 -21.97
CA THR A 644 7.41 17.49 -21.92
C THR A 644 6.12 18.12 -22.45
N THR A 645 5.28 17.34 -23.15
CA THR A 645 3.96 17.72 -23.66
C THR A 645 2.91 17.85 -22.56
N ALA A 646 2.93 17.01 -21.52
CA ALA A 646 2.01 17.11 -20.39
C ALA A 646 2.23 18.40 -19.55
N GLN A 647 3.44 18.96 -19.58
CA GLN A 647 3.73 20.28 -19.02
C GLN A 647 3.25 21.43 -19.93
N ARG A 648 3.23 21.25 -21.26
CA ARG A 648 2.79 22.30 -22.20
C ARG A 648 1.27 22.43 -22.32
N VAL A 649 0.51 21.32 -22.34
CA VAL A 649 -0.95 21.36 -22.53
C VAL A 649 -1.69 21.98 -21.33
N MET A 650 -1.08 21.98 -20.13
CA MET A 650 -1.61 22.66 -18.94
C MET A 650 -1.03 24.07 -18.73
N ALA A 651 0.03 24.45 -19.45
CA ALA A 651 0.57 25.81 -19.46
C ALA A 651 -0.06 26.66 -20.57
N SER A 652 -0.51 26.04 -21.67
CA SER A 652 -1.22 26.71 -22.77
C SER A 652 -2.62 27.18 -22.40
N SER A 653 -3.20 26.75 -21.28
CA SER A 653 -4.41 27.36 -20.71
C SER A 653 -4.14 28.66 -19.94
N SER A 654 -2.88 29.11 -19.87
CA SER A 654 -2.46 30.32 -19.13
C SER A 654 -1.61 31.30 -19.96
N SER A 655 -1.60 31.19 -21.29
CA SER A 655 -0.87 32.13 -22.14
C SER A 655 -1.51 32.34 -23.51
N ASP A 656 -2.67 32.99 -23.54
CA ASP A 656 -3.12 33.76 -24.70
C ASP A 656 -3.59 35.14 -24.23
N ASN A 657 -2.64 36.06 -24.11
CA ASN A 657 -2.91 37.49 -24.01
C ASN A 657 -2.54 38.11 -25.36
N ASN A 658 -3.52 38.24 -26.25
CA ASN A 658 -3.54 39.34 -27.21
C ASN A 658 -4.98 39.67 -27.67
N SER A 659 -5.49 40.74 -27.06
CA SER A 659 -6.34 41.81 -27.60
C SER A 659 -7.60 41.48 -28.43
N ASN A 660 -8.71 41.99 -27.88
CA ASN A 660 -9.96 42.48 -28.50
C ASN A 660 -11.14 41.51 -28.59
N GLY A 661 -12.18 41.80 -27.77
CA GLY A 661 -13.57 41.49 -28.13
C GLY A 661 -14.40 40.87 -27.02
N GLU A 662 -15.15 41.72 -26.33
CA GLU A 662 -16.47 41.48 -25.73
C GLU A 662 -16.67 40.47 -24.57
N VAL A 663 -17.08 41.07 -23.46
CA VAL A 663 -17.68 40.47 -22.27
C VAL A 663 -18.99 39.76 -22.61
N THR A 664 -19.11 38.47 -22.28
CA THR A 664 -20.35 37.91 -21.72
C THR A 664 -20.02 36.84 -20.67
N ALA A 665 -20.55 37.04 -19.47
CA ALA A 665 -20.38 36.17 -18.32
C ALA A 665 -21.41 35.04 -18.30
N ALA A 666 -21.02 33.85 -17.84
CA ALA A 666 -21.93 32.93 -17.14
C ALA A 666 -21.17 31.86 -16.33
N ALA A 667 -21.14 32.09 -15.01
CA ALA A 667 -21.27 31.13 -13.90
C ALA A 667 -20.42 29.83 -13.86
N GLY A 668 -19.44 29.82 -12.95
CA GLY A 668 -18.96 28.64 -12.22
C GLY A 668 -18.64 29.05 -10.79
N SER A 669 -19.47 28.63 -9.84
CA SER A 669 -19.51 29.09 -8.45
C SER A 669 -18.32 28.61 -7.62
N ASP A 670 -17.63 29.57 -7.00
CA ASP A 670 -16.82 29.40 -5.79
C ASP A 670 -17.68 28.87 -4.62
N VAL A 671 -17.16 27.86 -3.92
CA VAL A 671 -17.43 27.70 -2.48
C VAL A 671 -16.09 27.40 -1.81
N GLY A 672 -15.36 28.48 -1.56
CA GLY A 672 -14.26 28.53 -0.60
C GLY A 672 -14.78 28.85 0.81
N ALA A 673 -14.03 28.36 1.79
CA ALA A 673 -14.20 28.57 3.21
C ALA A 673 -14.36 30.05 3.60
N GLU A 674 -15.25 30.32 4.56
CA GLU A 674 -14.97 31.15 5.74
C GLU A 674 -16.18 31.11 6.69
N SER A 675 -15.94 30.87 7.98
CA SER A 675 -16.11 31.92 8.98
C SER A 675 -15.98 31.35 10.40
N ALA A 676 -14.93 31.81 11.07
CA ALA A 676 -14.93 31.94 12.52
C ALA A 676 -14.54 33.38 12.86
N ARG A 677 -15.45 34.04 13.59
CA ARG A 677 -15.34 35.24 14.44
C ARG A 677 -15.53 36.62 13.81
N ASN A 678 -16.62 37.28 14.20
CA ASN A 678 -16.54 38.22 15.33
C ASN A 678 -17.92 38.49 15.96
N ALA A 679 -17.94 38.48 17.29
CA ALA A 679 -18.94 39.12 18.12
C ALA A 679 -18.39 40.48 18.56
N SER A 680 -19.15 41.55 18.32
CA SER A 680 -19.24 42.71 19.22
C SER A 680 -20.33 43.67 18.74
N VAL A 681 -21.06 44.20 19.72
CA VAL A 681 -21.95 45.38 19.73
C VAL A 681 -23.46 45.06 19.78
N ASN A 682 -23.96 45.28 21.00
CA ASN A 682 -25.32 45.35 21.55
C ASN A 682 -26.06 44.06 21.87
#